data_AF-A0A831T6Y4-F1
#
_entry.id   AF-A0A831T6Y4-F1
#
_cell.length_a   1.000
_cell.length_b   1.000
_cell.length_c   1.000
_cell.angle_alpha   90.00
_cell.angle_beta   90.00
_cell.angle_gamma   90.00
#
_symmetry.space_group_name_H-M   'P 1'
#
loop_
_entity.id
_entity.type
_entity.pdbx_description
1 polymer ?
#
loop_
_entity_poly.entity_id
_entity_poly.type
_entity_poly.pdbx_seq_one_letter_code
_entity_poly.pdbx_strand_id
1 'polypeptide(L)'
;MVTWLKKNAVNIVIILAFAAVVWFFAFRNGDISAGLQRMGTAFLVAFGIGFLIFVHELGHFLAAKMCNVKVETFSVGFGPPIPGCHFRYGETLYKLAWFPLGGYVKMAGEYPNEQQDEETKNDPRAFMNKTVGQRMIIISAGVVMNLIVGMLCFILVYRLEGKPQLAPAVSYVEPGSPAAVGGIEAGSRLLAIDGNNNPTFEDLKFAALLSSPGVTQIHMKWETPRGEVREGPIVPRRIGNDPHPLIGAGFPYGLKVINPGKADIPVTLANFPASKSGFQPGDVLVAIRPEGAEQPTPLTDGWQFTALEGKYRNQPILVTVRRGQETVELPVGVNHFWTFGFRFEPGPIVKLEEKQYRPAAGQSFAVGDVIVGLNGDRTFDALKLPDLIRELGEKGEPIKLTVQRGEQEVTINIDPKDVRDRGTWEEQTPGNLLSPVGIPALGIAYNVLPTLRGVEPGSPAEKLQIRPGDTIKAVTFEDPEDKKRTITLGEHQWPPIFFQLQTGKSEEIELTIAEKSGSERIVKIATAEDPTWPYYKRGVRRDLEKSKLRTDSFVEAIQLGFRDTHRNIGRLYLSLNSILQGHVSAKDSLSGPLGLLDTTYKMAESGYTDLLFMIGFISINLAVVNFLPIPILDGGHMVFLIIEKLRGKPASERVLVIANVIGLVLILSLMLTVIVLDLGKFGWLPFWS
;
A
#
# COMPACT_ATOMS: atom_id res chain seq x y z
N MET A 1 20.82 37.73 35.10
CA MET A 1 19.82 36.63 35.10
C MET A 1 18.39 37.14 34.93
N VAL A 2 17.90 38.05 35.77
CA VAL A 2 16.52 38.59 35.71
C VAL A 2 16.16 39.28 34.38
N THR A 3 17.08 40.05 33.80
CA THR A 3 16.91 40.72 32.49
C THR A 3 16.82 39.75 31.31
N TRP A 4 17.56 38.64 31.37
CA TRP A 4 17.50 37.57 30.37
C TRP A 4 16.18 36.79 30.47
N LEU A 5 15.75 36.47 31.70
CA LEU A 5 14.46 35.82 31.97
C LEU A 5 13.30 36.66 31.45
N LYS A 6 13.28 37.97 31.72
CA LYS A 6 12.24 38.87 31.19
C LYS A 6 12.23 38.93 29.67
N LYS A 7 13.41 38.98 29.03
CA LYS A 7 13.54 39.02 27.56
C LYS A 7 13.11 37.73 26.87
N ASN A 8 13.17 36.59 27.57
CA ASN A 8 12.84 35.27 27.04
C ASN A 8 11.59 34.64 27.68
N ALA A 9 10.84 35.39 28.51
CA ALA A 9 9.74 34.84 29.30
C ALA A 9 8.67 34.15 28.44
N VAL A 10 8.30 34.78 27.32
CA VAL A 10 7.35 34.21 26.35
C VAL A 10 7.88 32.90 25.76
N ASN A 11 9.16 32.86 25.36
CA ASN A 11 9.77 31.65 24.82
C ASN A 11 9.82 30.53 25.88
N ILE A 12 10.14 30.86 27.13
CA ILE A 12 10.17 29.89 28.24
C ILE A 12 8.78 29.30 28.48
N VAL A 13 7.72 30.12 28.46
CA VAL A 13 6.34 29.63 28.61
C VAL A 13 5.95 28.69 27.46
N ILE A 14 6.28 29.05 26.21
CA ILE A 14 6.02 28.20 25.04
C ILE A 14 6.78 26.88 25.16
N ILE A 15 8.06 26.91 25.59
CA ILE A 15 8.88 25.71 25.77
C ILE A 15 8.32 24.82 26.88
N LEU A 16 7.94 25.39 28.02
CA LEU A 16 7.37 24.62 29.13
C LEU A 16 6.02 24.01 28.75
N ALA A 17 5.19 24.75 27.99
CA ALA A 17 3.93 24.22 27.46
C ALA A 17 4.18 23.07 26.47
N PHE A 18 5.13 23.24 25.54
CA PHE A 18 5.50 22.18 24.59
C PHE A 18 6.08 20.97 25.30
N ALA A 19 7.00 21.17 26.25
CA ALA A 19 7.59 20.10 27.06
C ALA A 19 6.54 19.38 27.90
N ALA A 20 5.57 20.10 28.48
CA ALA A 20 4.46 19.50 29.21
C ALA A 20 3.53 18.67 28.32
N VAL A 21 3.28 19.12 27.09
CA VAL A 21 2.52 18.37 26.09
C VAL A 21 3.26 17.11 25.66
N VAL A 22 4.54 17.22 25.31
CA VAL A 22 5.40 16.08 24.95
C VAL A 22 5.48 15.09 26.11
N TRP A 23 5.65 15.57 27.34
CA TRP A 23 5.65 14.75 28.55
C TRP A 23 4.31 14.04 28.74
N PHE A 24 3.20 14.76 28.63
CA PHE A 24 1.86 14.19 28.74
C PHE A 24 1.66 13.06 27.73
N PHE A 25 1.98 13.27 26.45
CA PHE A 25 1.81 12.23 25.42
C PHE A 25 2.80 11.06 25.57
N ALA A 26 4.05 11.32 25.95
CA ALA A 26 5.05 10.28 26.18
C ALA A 26 4.61 9.36 27.33
N PHE A 27 4.15 9.93 28.43
CA PHE A 27 3.85 9.19 29.67
C PHE A 27 2.35 8.98 29.94
N ARG A 28 1.46 9.21 28.96
CA ARG A 28 -0.01 9.14 29.14
C ARG A 28 -0.53 7.79 29.67
N ASN A 29 0.25 6.72 29.50
CA ASN A 29 -0.12 5.35 29.90
C ASN A 29 0.51 4.93 31.25
N GLY A 30 1.24 5.81 31.94
CA GLY A 30 1.90 5.49 33.23
C GLY A 30 3.15 4.60 33.16
N ASP A 31 3.47 4.03 31.99
CA ASP A 31 4.69 3.25 31.78
C ASP A 31 5.89 4.15 31.46
N ILE A 32 6.83 4.24 32.41
CA ILE A 32 8.03 5.06 32.31
C ILE A 32 8.97 4.54 31.20
N SER A 33 9.09 3.22 31.03
CA SER A 33 10.00 2.62 30.06
C SER A 33 9.53 2.89 28.62
N ALA A 34 8.23 2.67 28.37
CA ALA A 34 7.61 2.99 27.10
C ALA A 34 7.63 4.51 26.82
N GLY A 35 7.43 5.34 27.85
CA GLY A 35 7.51 6.80 27.72
C GLY A 35 8.90 7.28 27.33
N LEU A 36 9.95 6.76 27.96
CA LEU A 36 11.34 7.05 27.59
C LEU A 36 11.67 6.59 26.17
N GLN A 37 11.18 5.42 25.75
CA GLN A 37 11.36 4.93 24.39
C GLN A 37 10.70 5.87 23.36
N ARG A 38 9.45 6.30 23.58
CA ARG A 38 8.75 7.26 22.72
C ARG A 38 9.50 8.58 22.59
N MET A 39 10.04 9.09 23.70
CA MET A 39 10.87 10.30 23.70
C MET A 39 12.16 10.10 22.90
N GLY A 40 12.83 8.95 23.09
CA GLY A 40 14.03 8.60 22.33
C GLY A 40 13.77 8.54 20.82
N THR A 41 12.67 7.90 20.41
CA THR A 41 12.23 7.81 19.01
C THR A 41 11.92 9.21 18.45
N ALA A 42 11.15 10.02 19.18
CA ALA A 42 10.83 11.39 18.75
C ALA A 42 12.08 12.27 18.60
N PHE A 43 13.03 12.14 19.53
CA PHE A 43 14.33 12.82 19.43
C PHE A 43 15.10 12.38 18.18
N LEU A 44 15.14 11.08 17.90
CA LEU A 44 15.82 10.52 16.73
C LEU A 44 15.21 11.03 15.42
N VAL A 45 13.88 11.12 15.34
CA VAL A 45 13.16 11.70 14.20
C VAL A 45 13.51 13.18 14.03
N ALA A 46 13.42 13.97 15.10
CA ALA A 46 13.75 15.39 15.08
C ALA A 46 15.22 15.63 14.68
N PHE A 47 16.13 14.80 15.19
CA PHE A 47 17.54 14.82 14.82
C PHE A 47 17.73 14.48 13.34
N GLY A 48 17.06 13.44 12.82
CA GLY A 48 17.13 13.04 11.42
C GLY A 48 16.67 14.16 10.47
N ILE A 49 15.53 14.80 10.76
CA ILE A 49 15.02 15.92 9.97
C ILE A 49 15.95 17.14 10.09
N GLY A 50 16.40 17.48 11.31
CA GLY A 50 17.35 18.56 11.53
C GLY A 50 18.69 18.34 10.83
N PHE A 51 19.15 17.09 10.76
CA PHE A 51 20.35 16.69 10.02
C PHE A 51 20.20 16.94 8.51
N LEU A 52 19.04 16.60 7.92
CA LEU A 52 18.79 16.87 6.50
C LEU A 52 18.83 18.37 6.18
N ILE A 53 18.19 19.18 7.02
CA ILE A 53 18.23 20.65 6.91
C ILE A 53 19.68 21.12 7.00
N PHE A 54 20.43 20.67 8.02
CA PHE A 54 21.82 21.05 8.20
C PHE A 54 22.68 20.71 6.97
N VAL A 55 22.55 19.51 6.41
CA VAL A 55 23.36 19.11 5.25
C VAL A 55 22.99 19.90 3.99
N HIS A 56 21.71 20.23 3.81
CA HIS A 56 21.26 21.12 2.75
C HIS A 56 21.94 22.49 2.85
N GLU A 57 21.85 23.15 4.00
CA GLU A 57 22.50 24.45 4.23
C GLU A 57 24.02 24.36 4.12
N LEU A 58 24.61 23.26 4.60
CA LEU A 58 26.05 23.00 4.50
C LEU A 58 26.50 22.98 3.03
N GLY A 59 25.67 22.49 2.11
CA GLY A 59 25.94 22.55 0.67
C GLY A 59 26.15 23.98 0.18
N HIS A 60 25.17 24.85 0.41
CA HIS A 60 25.28 26.27 0.04
C HIS A 60 26.50 26.94 0.70
N PHE A 61 26.70 26.66 1.98
CA PHE A 61 27.82 27.22 2.75
C PHE A 61 29.18 26.82 2.15
N LEU A 62 29.42 25.53 1.93
CA LEU A 62 30.67 25.03 1.39
C LEU A 62 30.93 25.60 -0.01
N ALA A 63 29.91 25.60 -0.88
CA ALA A 63 30.03 26.17 -2.22
C ALA A 63 30.30 27.69 -2.20
N ALA A 64 29.66 28.43 -1.28
CA ALA A 64 29.89 29.86 -1.10
C ALA A 64 31.34 30.14 -0.68
N LYS A 65 31.87 29.39 0.30
CA LYS A 65 33.26 29.52 0.74
C LYS A 65 34.25 29.13 -0.38
N MET A 66 33.96 28.07 -1.14
CA MET A 66 34.77 27.66 -2.31
C MET A 66 34.79 28.73 -3.41
N CYS A 67 33.70 29.47 -3.60
CA CYS A 67 33.61 30.59 -4.55
C CYS A 67 34.12 31.92 -3.97
N ASN A 68 34.74 31.90 -2.78
CA ASN A 68 35.20 33.08 -2.05
C ASN A 68 34.09 34.13 -1.85
N VAL A 69 32.90 33.68 -1.43
CA VAL A 69 31.77 34.52 -0.99
C VAL A 69 31.81 34.67 0.52
N LYS A 70 31.59 35.89 1.01
CA LYS A 70 31.52 36.19 2.45
C LYS A 70 30.18 35.69 3.00
N VAL A 71 30.24 34.79 3.99
CA VAL A 71 29.06 34.27 4.69
C VAL A 71 28.98 34.91 6.06
N GLU A 72 27.89 35.64 6.32
CA GLU A 72 27.66 36.34 7.58
C GLU A 72 27.09 35.42 8.66
N THR A 73 26.19 34.51 8.27
CA THR A 73 25.51 33.63 9.22
C THR A 73 25.23 32.27 8.59
N PHE A 74 25.57 31.22 9.34
CA PHE A 74 25.13 29.86 9.09
C PHE A 74 24.17 29.47 10.22
N SER A 75 22.90 29.23 9.88
CA SER A 75 21.85 28.94 10.87
C SER A 75 21.16 27.63 10.57
N VAL A 76 21.06 26.77 11.59
CA VAL A 76 20.11 25.67 11.62
C VAL A 76 18.94 26.12 12.47
N GLY A 77 17.74 26.18 11.90
CA GLY A 77 16.55 26.78 12.48
C GLY A 77 16.41 28.27 12.21
N PHE A 78 15.22 28.80 12.52
CA PHE A 78 14.87 30.22 12.45
C PHE A 78 14.79 30.87 13.84
N GLY A 79 14.95 32.19 13.87
CA GLY A 79 14.78 33.01 15.07
C GLY A 79 16.06 33.23 15.90
N PRO A 80 15.92 33.59 17.19
CA PRO A 80 17.05 33.82 18.08
C PRO A 80 17.78 32.49 18.39
N PRO A 81 19.11 32.55 18.64
CA PRO A 81 19.88 31.36 18.99
C PRO A 81 19.38 30.75 20.30
N ILE A 82 19.41 29.42 20.37
CA ILE A 82 19.26 28.70 21.63
C ILE A 82 20.40 29.16 22.57
N PRO A 83 20.13 29.41 23.86
CA PRO A 83 21.14 29.90 24.79
C PRO A 83 22.37 28.99 24.81
N GLY A 84 23.55 29.57 24.56
CA GLY A 84 24.82 28.83 24.48
C GLY A 84 25.07 28.10 23.14
N CYS A 85 24.10 28.00 22.23
CA CYS A 85 24.26 27.33 20.94
C CYS A 85 24.55 28.31 19.79
N HIS A 86 25.49 29.23 20.01
CA HIS A 86 26.02 30.10 18.96
C HIS A 86 27.49 30.41 19.22
N PHE A 87 28.26 30.51 18.16
CA PHE A 87 29.66 30.92 18.21
C PHE A 87 30.05 31.60 16.90
N ARG A 88 31.04 32.49 16.97
CA ARG A 88 31.59 33.13 15.77
C ARG A 88 32.96 32.52 15.49
N TYR A 89 33.14 32.04 14.27
CA TYR A 89 34.44 31.54 13.80
C TYR A 89 34.80 32.25 12.50
N GLY A 90 35.90 33.01 12.55
CA GLY A 90 36.25 33.95 11.50
C GLY A 90 35.18 35.01 11.30
N GLU A 91 34.73 35.17 10.05
CA GLU A 91 33.72 36.16 9.67
C GLU A 91 32.26 35.66 9.84
N THR A 92 32.06 34.35 10.03
CA THR A 92 30.74 33.70 10.03
C THR A 92 30.23 33.45 11.45
N LEU A 93 28.97 33.83 11.69
CA LEU A 93 28.22 33.46 12.90
C LEU A 93 27.52 32.11 12.70
N TYR A 94 27.87 31.12 13.50
CA TYR A 94 27.19 29.82 13.54
C TYR A 94 26.17 29.82 14.67
N LYS A 95 24.92 29.45 14.39
CA LYS A 95 23.88 29.35 15.42
C LYS A 95 22.91 28.20 15.18
N LEU A 96 22.45 27.61 16.27
CA LEU A 96 21.26 26.76 16.33
C LEU A 96 20.13 27.58 16.94
N ALA A 97 19.00 27.69 16.23
CA ALA A 97 17.89 28.55 16.61
C ALA A 97 16.67 27.75 17.10
N TRP A 98 15.74 28.43 17.78
CA TRP A 98 14.60 27.79 18.45
C TRP A 98 13.58 27.13 17.52
N PHE A 99 13.40 27.63 16.30
CA PHE A 99 12.40 27.10 15.38
C PHE A 99 13.04 26.13 14.38
N PRO A 100 12.89 24.80 14.52
CA PRO A 100 13.59 23.80 13.71
C PRO A 100 12.97 23.59 12.31
N LEU A 101 12.19 24.54 11.80
CA LEU A 101 11.41 24.43 10.56
C LEU A 101 12.19 24.80 9.29
N GLY A 102 13.53 24.74 9.33
CA GLY A 102 14.40 25.07 8.21
C GLY A 102 15.76 25.57 8.67
N GLY A 103 16.55 26.13 7.77
CA GLY A 103 17.84 26.75 8.03
C GLY A 103 18.08 27.89 7.05
N TYR A 104 19.21 28.57 7.17
CA TYR A 104 19.64 29.51 6.14
C TYR A 104 21.14 29.78 6.20
N VAL A 105 21.72 30.05 5.02
CA VAL A 105 23.06 30.60 4.85
C VAL A 105 22.96 32.04 4.37
N LYS A 106 23.20 33.01 5.26
CA LYS A 106 23.15 34.44 4.91
C LYS A 106 24.46 34.85 4.21
N MET A 107 24.38 35.08 2.91
CA MET A 107 25.52 35.53 2.11
C MET A 107 25.52 37.06 1.95
N ALA A 108 26.71 37.66 1.98
CA ALA A 108 26.87 39.09 1.74
C ALA A 108 26.38 39.44 0.32
N GLY A 109 25.53 40.45 0.20
CA GLY A 109 25.02 40.93 -1.08
C GLY A 109 24.01 40.02 -1.79
N GLU A 110 23.44 38.99 -1.15
CA GLU A 110 22.44 38.08 -1.76
C GLU A 110 21.08 38.73 -2.00
N TYR A 111 20.61 39.52 -1.03
CA TYR A 111 19.38 40.31 -1.11
C TYR A 111 19.77 41.78 -1.23
N PRO A 112 19.87 42.31 -2.45
CA PRO A 112 20.11 43.73 -2.63
C PRO A 112 18.90 44.49 -2.07
N ASN A 113 19.16 45.41 -1.14
CA ASN A 113 18.14 46.28 -0.59
C ASN A 113 18.69 47.71 -0.60
N GLU A 114 17.83 48.71 -0.74
CA GLU A 114 18.25 50.12 -0.82
C GLU A 114 19.08 50.57 0.40
N GLN A 115 18.89 49.90 1.55
CA GLN A 115 19.57 50.15 2.83
C GLN A 115 20.90 49.39 3.01
N GLN A 116 21.40 48.70 2.00
CA GLN A 116 22.64 47.91 2.12
C GLN A 116 23.87 48.82 1.95
N ASP A 117 24.79 48.78 2.93
CA ASP A 117 25.99 49.61 2.95
C ASP A 117 26.79 49.51 1.63
N GLU A 118 27.22 50.65 1.09
CA GLU A 118 28.01 50.73 -0.16
C GLU A 118 29.26 49.85 -0.14
N GLU A 119 29.84 49.62 1.04
CA GLU A 119 30.96 48.71 1.24
C GLU A 119 30.61 47.25 0.90
N THR A 120 29.39 46.80 1.22
CA THR A 120 28.93 45.43 0.91
C THR A 120 28.55 45.29 -0.56
N LYS A 121 27.98 46.33 -1.18
CA LYS A 121 27.68 46.33 -2.62
C LYS A 121 28.95 46.24 -3.46
N ASN A 122 30.02 46.89 -3.02
CA ASN A 122 31.30 46.92 -3.73
C ASN A 122 32.28 45.81 -3.31
N ASP A 123 31.96 44.97 -2.32
CA ASP A 123 32.83 43.85 -1.90
C ASP A 123 32.91 42.79 -3.02
N PRO A 124 34.10 42.47 -3.57
CA PRO A 124 34.25 41.40 -4.57
C PRO A 124 33.83 40.01 -4.08
N ARG A 125 33.66 39.84 -2.76
CA ARG A 125 33.17 38.63 -2.10
C ARG A 125 31.65 38.66 -1.87
N ALA A 126 30.96 39.71 -2.32
CA ALA A 126 29.50 39.71 -2.35
C ALA A 126 28.97 38.73 -3.41
N PHE A 127 27.86 38.08 -3.11
CA PHE A 127 27.22 37.08 -3.95
C PHE A 127 26.91 37.61 -5.35
N MET A 128 26.30 38.79 -5.45
CA MET A 128 25.92 39.41 -6.73
C MET A 128 27.11 39.85 -7.58
N ASN A 129 28.30 40.00 -6.97
CA ASN A 129 29.55 40.32 -7.67
C ASN A 129 30.26 39.08 -8.24
N LYS A 130 29.74 37.88 -7.99
CA LYS A 130 30.25 36.63 -8.57
C LYS A 130 29.66 36.36 -9.95
N THR A 131 30.41 35.61 -10.75
CA THR A 131 29.94 35.15 -12.06
C THR A 131 28.66 34.33 -11.90
N VAL A 132 27.80 34.36 -12.93
CA VAL A 132 26.54 33.59 -12.92
C VAL A 132 26.81 32.10 -12.65
N GLY A 133 27.88 31.53 -13.23
CA GLY A 133 28.25 30.13 -12.98
C GLY A 133 28.59 29.83 -11.52
N GLN A 134 29.32 30.72 -10.84
CA GLN A 134 29.61 30.57 -9.42
C GLN A 134 28.33 30.64 -8.58
N ARG A 135 27.43 31.59 -8.87
CA ARG A 135 26.13 31.69 -8.19
C ARG A 135 25.26 30.45 -8.43
N MET A 136 25.25 29.89 -9.64
CA MET A 136 24.54 28.65 -9.96
C MET A 136 25.08 27.47 -9.14
N ILE A 137 26.41 27.33 -9.02
CA ILE A 137 27.02 26.28 -8.19
C ILE A 137 26.57 26.43 -6.74
N ILE A 138 26.62 27.63 -6.17
CA ILE A 138 26.21 27.91 -4.79
C ILE A 138 24.74 27.52 -4.55
N ILE A 139 23.84 27.96 -5.43
CA ILE A 139 22.39 27.68 -5.28
C ILE A 139 22.08 26.19 -5.49
N SER A 140 22.73 25.51 -6.44
CA SER A 140 22.49 24.07 -6.63
C SER A 140 23.11 23.19 -5.53
N ALA A 141 24.06 23.70 -4.75
CA ALA A 141 24.83 22.87 -3.83
C ALA A 141 23.98 22.24 -2.72
N GLY A 142 22.96 22.92 -2.20
CA GLY A 142 22.04 22.35 -1.22
C GLY A 142 21.23 21.18 -1.78
N VAL A 143 20.70 21.32 -3.00
CA VAL A 143 20.00 20.24 -3.72
C VAL A 143 20.93 19.05 -3.97
N VAL A 144 22.14 19.30 -4.47
CA VAL A 144 23.14 18.27 -4.76
C VAL A 144 23.55 17.52 -3.48
N MET A 145 23.74 18.23 -2.37
CA MET A 145 24.07 17.60 -1.08
C MET A 145 22.96 16.68 -0.57
N ASN A 146 21.69 17.06 -0.74
CA ASN A 146 20.57 16.18 -0.40
C ASN A 146 20.52 14.94 -1.30
N LEU A 147 20.79 15.08 -2.61
CA LEU A 147 20.89 13.91 -3.49
C LEU A 147 22.01 12.95 -3.05
N ILE A 148 23.17 13.50 -2.65
CA ILE A 148 24.30 12.73 -2.15
C ILE A 148 23.93 12.01 -0.85
N VAL A 149 23.37 12.72 0.14
CA VAL A 149 22.95 12.13 1.42
C VAL A 149 21.90 11.05 1.19
N GLY A 150 20.87 11.32 0.39
CA GLY A 150 19.84 10.34 0.08
C GLY A 150 20.41 9.06 -0.54
N MET A 151 21.31 9.19 -1.51
CA MET A 151 22.01 8.06 -2.11
C MET A 151 22.87 7.30 -1.09
N LEU A 152 23.64 8.00 -0.25
CA LEU A 152 24.45 7.39 0.81
C LEU A 152 23.58 6.64 1.83
N CYS A 153 22.45 7.20 2.24
CA CYS A 153 21.48 6.52 3.10
C CYS A 153 20.99 5.22 2.46
N PHE A 154 20.64 5.22 1.18
CA PHE A 154 20.23 3.99 0.48
C PHE A 154 21.37 2.96 0.39
N ILE A 155 22.59 3.38 0.06
CA ILE A 155 23.77 2.49 0.04
C ILE A 155 23.95 1.83 1.40
N LEU A 156 23.88 2.61 2.48
CA LEU A 156 24.01 2.10 3.85
C LEU A 156 22.88 1.14 4.22
N VAL A 157 21.64 1.44 3.85
CA VAL A 157 20.50 0.52 4.05
C VAL A 157 20.77 -0.84 3.40
N TYR A 158 21.24 -0.85 2.14
CA TYR A 158 21.56 -2.09 1.42
C TYR A 158 22.74 -2.87 2.03
N ARG A 159 23.70 -2.18 2.66
CA ARG A 159 24.90 -2.78 3.28
C ARG A 159 24.67 -3.32 4.70
N LEU A 160 23.80 -2.64 5.46
CA LEU A 160 23.53 -2.98 6.85
C LEU A 160 22.55 -4.15 6.93
N GLU A 161 21.27 -3.89 7.22
CA GLU A 161 20.26 -4.95 7.33
C GLU A 161 19.57 -5.29 6.00
N GLY A 162 19.75 -4.46 4.97
CA GLY A 162 19.01 -4.55 3.72
C GLY A 162 17.69 -3.77 3.75
N LYS A 163 17.24 -3.37 2.56
CA LYS A 163 15.98 -2.64 2.40
C LYS A 163 14.80 -3.59 2.57
N PRO A 164 13.86 -3.34 3.51
CA PRO A 164 12.62 -4.10 3.56
C PRO A 164 11.77 -3.76 2.33
N GLN A 165 11.27 -4.79 1.68
CA GLN A 165 10.36 -4.65 0.54
C GLN A 165 9.36 -5.79 0.53
N LEU A 166 8.14 -5.52 0.08
CA LEU A 166 7.19 -6.60 -0.19
C LEU A 166 7.79 -7.57 -1.20
N ALA A 167 7.76 -8.85 -0.89
CA ALA A 167 8.24 -9.91 -1.77
C ALA A 167 7.56 -9.78 -3.14
N PRO A 168 8.26 -10.04 -4.26
CA PRO A 168 7.65 -10.00 -5.58
C PRO A 168 6.80 -11.26 -5.81
N ALA A 169 5.76 -11.44 -5.02
CA ALA A 169 4.88 -12.60 -5.06
C ALA A 169 3.42 -12.17 -4.98
N VAL A 170 2.53 -13.02 -5.50
CA VAL A 170 1.08 -12.79 -5.54
C VAL A 170 0.41 -13.86 -4.70
N SER A 171 -0.36 -13.54 -3.65
CA SER A 171 -1.02 -14.59 -2.85
C SER A 171 -2.42 -14.98 -3.31
N TYR A 172 -3.10 -14.11 -4.04
CA TYR A 172 -4.41 -14.40 -4.64
C TYR A 172 -4.60 -13.53 -5.87
N VAL A 173 -5.50 -13.93 -6.76
CA VAL A 173 -5.87 -13.15 -7.95
C VAL A 173 -7.37 -12.90 -7.95
N GLU A 174 -7.78 -11.67 -8.21
CA GLU A 174 -9.20 -11.33 -8.28
C GLU A 174 -9.80 -11.89 -9.58
N PRO A 175 -10.94 -12.61 -9.53
CA PRO A 175 -11.58 -13.16 -10.72
C PRO A 175 -11.89 -12.11 -11.78
N GLY A 176 -11.58 -12.42 -13.05
CA GLY A 176 -11.87 -11.52 -14.18
C GLY A 176 -11.06 -10.21 -14.22
N SER A 177 -10.11 -10.03 -13.30
CA SER A 177 -9.18 -8.90 -13.29
C SER A 177 -8.16 -8.97 -14.42
N PRO A 178 -7.43 -7.86 -14.73
CA PRO A 178 -6.33 -7.90 -15.69
C PRO A 178 -5.25 -8.95 -15.39
N ALA A 179 -4.93 -9.20 -14.11
CA ALA A 179 -4.01 -10.26 -13.70
C ALA A 179 -4.54 -11.64 -14.08
N ALA A 180 -5.80 -11.93 -13.76
CA ALA A 180 -6.44 -13.19 -14.13
C ALA A 180 -6.44 -13.36 -15.65
N VAL A 181 -6.93 -12.36 -16.40
CA VAL A 181 -6.99 -12.42 -17.87
C VAL A 181 -5.61 -12.63 -18.48
N GLY A 182 -4.59 -11.96 -17.94
CA GLY A 182 -3.20 -12.10 -18.38
C GLY A 182 -2.49 -13.37 -17.91
N GLY A 183 -3.18 -14.30 -17.24
CA GLY A 183 -2.61 -15.59 -16.84
C GLY A 183 -1.66 -15.53 -15.65
N ILE A 184 -1.76 -14.50 -14.80
CA ILE A 184 -1.09 -14.47 -13.50
C ILE A 184 -1.90 -15.36 -12.55
N GLU A 185 -1.22 -16.31 -11.92
CA GLU A 185 -1.82 -17.26 -10.98
C GLU A 185 -1.49 -16.86 -9.53
N ALA A 186 -2.34 -17.25 -8.58
CA ALA A 186 -1.98 -17.15 -7.17
C ALA A 186 -0.74 -18.00 -6.88
N GLY A 187 0.19 -17.46 -6.09
CA GLY A 187 1.53 -18.00 -5.86
C GLY A 187 2.58 -17.61 -6.90
N SER A 188 2.22 -16.86 -7.95
CA SER A 188 3.20 -16.42 -8.95
C SER A 188 4.26 -15.48 -8.36
N ARG A 189 5.50 -15.63 -8.81
CA ARG A 189 6.63 -14.76 -8.48
C ARG A 189 6.91 -13.79 -9.62
N LEU A 190 6.90 -12.49 -9.35
CA LEU A 190 7.20 -11.44 -10.32
C LEU A 190 8.71 -11.40 -10.58
N LEU A 191 9.10 -11.53 -11.84
CA LEU A 191 10.50 -11.53 -12.28
C LEU A 191 10.89 -10.19 -12.89
N ALA A 192 9.98 -9.55 -13.63
CA ALA A 192 10.20 -8.22 -14.17
C ALA A 192 8.90 -7.41 -14.35
N ILE A 193 9.00 -6.09 -14.25
CA ILE A 193 7.94 -5.12 -14.54
C ILE A 193 8.56 -3.94 -15.30
N ASP A 194 8.12 -3.68 -16.53
CA ASP A 194 8.58 -2.58 -17.40
C ASP A 194 10.11 -2.43 -17.44
N GLY A 195 10.82 -3.55 -17.65
CA GLY A 195 12.28 -3.60 -17.72
C GLY A 195 13.00 -3.61 -16.36
N ASN A 196 12.28 -3.46 -15.24
CA ASN A 196 12.85 -3.68 -13.90
C ASN A 196 12.93 -5.18 -13.59
N ASN A 197 14.14 -5.77 -13.66
CA ASN A 197 14.40 -7.20 -13.43
C ASN A 197 14.51 -7.62 -11.95
N ASN A 198 14.28 -6.69 -11.00
CA ASN A 198 14.17 -7.02 -9.59
C ASN A 198 13.00 -6.24 -9.00
N PRO A 199 11.76 -6.55 -9.45
CA PRO A 199 10.58 -5.83 -9.03
C PRO A 199 10.27 -6.12 -7.57
N THR A 200 9.50 -5.22 -6.96
CA THR A 200 8.78 -5.48 -5.71
C THR A 200 7.29 -5.53 -6.00
N PHE A 201 6.50 -6.07 -5.08
CA PHE A 201 5.03 -5.98 -5.22
C PHE A 201 4.54 -4.52 -5.25
N GLU A 202 5.29 -3.59 -4.63
CA GLU A 202 4.97 -2.16 -4.66
C GLU A 202 5.22 -1.55 -6.04
N ASP A 203 6.22 -2.04 -6.79
CA ASP A 203 6.44 -1.64 -8.19
C ASP A 203 5.20 -1.98 -9.04
N LEU A 204 4.58 -3.15 -8.81
CA LEU A 204 3.35 -3.54 -9.51
C LEU A 204 2.19 -2.58 -9.20
N LYS A 205 1.97 -2.27 -7.93
CA LYS A 205 0.92 -1.33 -7.51
C LYS A 205 1.16 0.07 -8.07
N PHE A 206 2.41 0.52 -8.07
CA PHE A 206 2.77 1.84 -8.55
C PHE A 206 2.63 1.95 -10.07
N ALA A 207 3.05 0.92 -10.81
CA ALA A 207 2.84 0.83 -12.26
C ALA A 207 1.34 0.84 -12.61
N ALA A 208 0.51 0.12 -11.84
CA ALA A 208 -0.94 0.19 -11.98
C ALA A 208 -1.45 1.61 -11.71
N LEU A 209 -1.12 2.20 -10.55
CA LEU A 209 -1.61 3.52 -10.13
C LEU A 209 -1.32 4.64 -11.15
N LEU A 210 -0.14 4.60 -11.78
CA LEU A 210 0.28 5.60 -12.78
C LEU A 210 -0.20 5.31 -14.20
N SER A 211 -0.82 4.16 -14.44
CA SER A 211 -1.31 3.80 -15.77
C SER A 211 -2.46 4.72 -16.20
N SER A 212 -2.44 5.10 -17.48
CA SER A 212 -3.62 5.70 -18.10
C SER A 212 -4.62 4.58 -18.38
N PRO A 213 -5.87 4.65 -17.86
CA PRO A 213 -6.83 3.56 -18.00
C PRO A 213 -7.01 3.12 -19.44
N GLY A 214 -6.80 1.83 -19.73
CA GLY A 214 -7.01 1.23 -21.05
C GLY A 214 -6.01 1.59 -22.14
N VAL A 215 -4.97 2.39 -21.83
CA VAL A 215 -3.94 2.80 -22.79
C VAL A 215 -2.58 2.23 -22.44
N THR A 216 -2.19 2.29 -21.16
CA THR A 216 -0.86 1.83 -20.74
C THR A 216 -0.83 0.32 -20.60
N GLN A 217 0.11 -0.32 -21.30
CA GLN A 217 0.43 -1.74 -21.15
C GLN A 217 1.64 -1.86 -20.21
N ILE A 218 1.50 -2.64 -19.15
CA ILE A 218 2.60 -2.96 -18.23
C ILE A 218 3.18 -4.28 -18.71
N HIS A 219 4.42 -4.27 -19.19
CA HIS A 219 5.10 -5.47 -19.61
C HIS A 219 5.62 -6.22 -18.39
N MET A 220 5.10 -7.41 -18.16
CA MET A 220 5.43 -8.22 -16.99
C MET A 220 6.07 -9.53 -17.39
N LYS A 221 6.95 -10.02 -16.52
CA LYS A 221 7.47 -11.39 -16.55
C LYS A 221 7.27 -12.01 -15.18
N TRP A 222 6.72 -13.21 -15.11
CA TRP A 222 6.45 -13.90 -13.86
C TRP A 222 6.69 -15.40 -14.00
N GLU A 223 6.99 -16.04 -12.88
CA GLU A 223 7.09 -17.48 -12.73
C GLU A 223 5.84 -17.97 -12.02
N THR A 224 5.13 -18.93 -12.61
CA THR A 224 3.96 -19.56 -11.98
C THR A 224 4.39 -20.45 -10.81
N PRO A 225 3.48 -20.84 -9.90
CA PRO A 225 3.80 -21.78 -8.82
C PRO A 225 4.36 -23.12 -9.30
N ARG A 226 4.20 -23.45 -10.58
CA ARG A 226 4.65 -24.70 -11.22
C ARG A 226 6.00 -24.55 -11.92
N GLY A 227 6.64 -23.39 -11.83
CA GLY A 227 7.95 -23.10 -12.43
C GLY A 227 7.90 -22.69 -13.91
N GLU A 228 6.71 -22.48 -14.47
CA GLU A 228 6.58 -21.96 -15.84
C GLU A 228 6.84 -20.45 -15.84
N VAL A 229 7.74 -19.98 -16.71
CA VAL A 229 7.98 -18.55 -16.89
C VAL A 229 7.11 -18.02 -18.01
N ARG A 230 6.26 -17.04 -17.69
CA ARG A 230 5.37 -16.34 -18.62
C ARG A 230 5.77 -14.88 -18.72
N GLU A 231 5.50 -14.27 -19.88
CA GLU A 231 5.73 -12.84 -20.10
C GLU A 231 4.69 -12.26 -21.06
N GLY A 232 4.20 -11.07 -20.75
CA GLY A 232 3.17 -10.43 -21.57
C GLY A 232 2.74 -9.07 -21.04
N PRO A 233 1.99 -8.31 -21.86
CA PRO A 233 1.40 -7.05 -21.43
C PRO A 233 0.20 -7.30 -20.52
N ILE A 234 0.14 -6.61 -19.39
CA ILE A 234 -1.04 -6.52 -18.53
C ILE A 234 -1.60 -5.11 -18.66
N VAL A 235 -2.90 -4.99 -18.94
CA VAL A 235 -3.56 -3.68 -19.12
C VAL A 235 -4.41 -3.39 -17.89
N PRO A 236 -3.96 -2.50 -16.98
CA PRO A 236 -4.75 -2.13 -15.81
C PRO A 236 -6.09 -1.54 -16.21
N ARG A 237 -7.12 -1.80 -15.40
CA ARG A 237 -8.49 -1.35 -15.66
C ARG A 237 -9.12 -0.82 -14.38
N ARG A 238 -9.96 0.22 -14.51
CA ARG A 238 -10.87 0.66 -13.44
C ARG A 238 -12.07 -0.27 -13.34
N ILE A 239 -12.39 -0.70 -12.13
CA ILE A 239 -13.59 -1.49 -11.84
C ILE A 239 -14.63 -0.57 -11.20
N GLY A 240 -15.81 -0.47 -11.83
CA GLY A 240 -16.89 0.40 -11.35
C GLY A 240 -16.45 1.86 -11.24
N ASN A 241 -16.72 2.47 -10.08
CA ASN A 241 -16.36 3.86 -9.76
C ASN A 241 -15.01 3.96 -9.01
N ASP A 242 -14.20 2.90 -8.98
CA ASP A 242 -12.88 2.97 -8.33
C ASP A 242 -12.03 4.07 -8.99
N PRO A 243 -11.52 5.05 -8.23
CA PRO A 243 -10.71 6.13 -8.77
C PRO A 243 -9.40 5.62 -9.40
N HIS A 244 -8.91 4.44 -9.00
CA HIS A 244 -7.61 3.94 -9.42
C HIS A 244 -7.75 2.70 -10.32
N PRO A 245 -7.01 2.63 -11.43
CA PRO A 245 -6.90 1.40 -12.19
C PRO A 245 -6.23 0.32 -11.34
N LEU A 246 -6.72 -0.92 -11.46
CA LEU A 246 -6.21 -2.06 -10.72
C LEU A 246 -5.81 -3.19 -11.68
N ILE A 247 -4.88 -4.02 -11.22
CA ILE A 247 -4.45 -5.25 -11.88
C ILE A 247 -5.19 -6.46 -11.30
N GLY A 248 -5.59 -6.42 -10.03
CA GLY A 248 -6.28 -7.52 -9.34
C GLY A 248 -5.35 -8.62 -8.82
N ALA A 249 -4.08 -8.31 -8.58
CA ALA A 249 -3.15 -9.18 -7.86
C ALA A 249 -3.14 -8.82 -6.36
N GLY A 250 -3.26 -9.83 -5.50
CA GLY A 250 -3.30 -9.70 -4.05
C GLY A 250 -1.93 -9.70 -3.38
N PHE A 251 -1.82 -9.00 -2.25
CA PHE A 251 -0.56 -8.88 -1.51
C PHE A 251 0.02 -10.23 -1.10
N PRO A 252 1.36 -10.36 -1.05
CA PRO A 252 1.99 -11.59 -0.59
C PRO A 252 1.85 -11.69 0.94
N TYR A 253 1.20 -12.73 1.44
CA TYR A 253 1.17 -13.08 2.87
C TYR A 253 2.27 -14.08 3.16
N GLY A 254 3.09 -13.81 4.18
CA GLY A 254 4.21 -14.65 4.58
C GLY A 254 3.83 -15.73 5.60
N LEU A 255 4.81 -16.39 6.19
CA LEU A 255 4.63 -17.47 7.17
C LEU A 255 4.56 -16.99 8.63
N LYS A 256 4.74 -15.69 8.88
CA LYS A 256 4.73 -15.15 10.24
C LYS A 256 3.33 -14.76 10.66
N VAL A 257 2.87 -15.23 11.82
CA VAL A 257 1.62 -14.81 12.45
C VAL A 257 1.75 -13.34 12.88
N ILE A 258 0.72 -12.54 12.61
CA ILE A 258 0.73 -11.10 12.87
C ILE A 258 1.14 -10.79 14.32
N ASN A 259 1.89 -9.71 14.53
CA ASN A 259 2.20 -9.20 15.86
C ASN A 259 1.44 -7.88 16.09
N PRO A 260 0.41 -7.85 16.95
CA PRO A 260 -0.55 -6.75 17.07
C PRO A 260 0.00 -5.48 17.73
N GLY A 261 1.32 -5.22 17.73
CA GLY A 261 1.95 -4.12 18.47
C GLY A 261 1.44 -2.68 18.24
N LYS A 262 0.44 -2.44 17.38
CA LYS A 262 -0.22 -1.13 17.19
C LYS A 262 -1.76 -1.15 17.23
N ALA A 263 -2.39 -2.32 17.30
CA ALA A 263 -3.84 -2.48 17.40
C ALA A 263 -4.10 -3.90 17.93
N ASP A 264 -4.97 -4.08 18.92
CA ASP A 264 -5.37 -5.38 19.51
C ASP A 264 -6.11 -6.29 18.49
N ILE A 265 -5.48 -6.52 17.34
CA ILE A 265 -5.96 -7.34 16.25
C ILE A 265 -5.66 -8.78 16.67
N PRO A 266 -6.69 -9.63 16.88
CA PRO A 266 -6.46 -11.01 17.25
C PRO A 266 -5.68 -11.71 16.14
N VAL A 267 -4.74 -12.56 16.55
CA VAL A 267 -3.86 -13.36 15.66
C VAL A 267 -4.62 -14.41 14.84
N THR A 268 -5.86 -14.68 15.23
CA THR A 268 -6.79 -15.56 14.54
C THR A 268 -8.11 -14.84 14.30
N LEU A 269 -8.78 -15.19 13.20
CA LEU A 269 -10.16 -14.77 12.98
C LEU A 269 -11.07 -15.42 14.03
N ALA A 270 -11.96 -14.64 14.64
CA ALA A 270 -12.96 -15.16 15.57
C ALA A 270 -13.84 -16.20 14.85
N ASN A 271 -14.27 -17.24 15.58
CA ASN A 271 -15.14 -18.31 15.07
C ASN A 271 -14.55 -19.14 13.91
N PHE A 272 -13.24 -19.08 13.68
CA PHE A 272 -12.52 -20.00 12.80
C PHE A 272 -11.81 -21.08 13.63
N PRO A 273 -11.54 -22.28 13.09
CA PRO A 273 -10.89 -23.35 13.85
C PRO A 273 -9.58 -22.94 14.52
N ALA A 274 -8.76 -22.11 13.86
CA ALA A 274 -7.50 -21.63 14.41
C ALA A 274 -7.64 -20.87 15.74
N SER A 275 -8.79 -20.23 16.01
CA SER A 275 -9.00 -19.49 17.26
C SER A 275 -9.02 -20.39 18.50
N LYS A 276 -9.17 -21.71 18.32
CA LYS A 276 -9.12 -22.72 19.38
C LYS A 276 -7.77 -23.43 19.47
N SER A 277 -6.82 -23.08 18.59
CA SER A 277 -5.57 -23.82 18.39
C SER A 277 -4.35 -23.22 19.09
N GLY A 278 -4.48 -22.07 19.78
CA GLY A 278 -3.39 -21.51 20.61
C GLY A 278 -2.24 -20.85 19.84
N PHE A 279 -2.50 -20.31 18.65
CA PHE A 279 -1.55 -19.44 17.94
C PHE A 279 -1.21 -18.20 18.76
N GLN A 280 0.06 -17.78 18.71
CA GLN A 280 0.57 -16.62 19.43
C GLN A 280 1.17 -15.58 18.48
N PRO A 281 1.17 -14.28 18.88
CA PRO A 281 1.84 -13.23 18.12
C PRO A 281 3.29 -13.58 17.77
N GLY A 282 3.64 -13.48 16.48
CA GLY A 282 4.99 -13.73 16.00
C GLY A 282 5.39 -15.19 15.84
N ASP A 283 4.50 -16.16 16.10
CA ASP A 283 4.69 -17.56 15.69
C ASP A 283 5.06 -17.62 14.19
N VAL A 284 6.01 -18.47 13.81
CA VAL A 284 6.38 -18.69 12.40
C VAL A 284 5.93 -20.06 11.98
N LEU A 285 5.04 -20.13 10.99
CA LEU A 285 4.59 -21.39 10.40
C LEU A 285 5.78 -22.05 9.68
N VAL A 286 6.13 -23.29 10.04
CA VAL A 286 7.29 -24.00 9.47
C VAL A 286 6.91 -25.29 8.73
N ALA A 287 5.80 -25.92 9.11
CA ALA A 287 5.32 -27.11 8.41
C ALA A 287 3.81 -27.31 8.62
N ILE A 288 3.20 -28.12 7.76
CA ILE A 288 1.78 -28.49 7.82
C ILE A 288 1.60 -29.96 7.40
N ARG A 289 0.72 -30.68 8.09
CA ARG A 289 0.26 -32.01 7.69
C ARG A 289 -1.23 -32.18 7.99
N PRO A 290 -1.93 -33.07 7.29
CA PRO A 290 -3.21 -33.54 7.77
C PRO A 290 -3.03 -34.40 9.03
N GLU A 291 -4.04 -34.38 9.90
CA GLU A 291 -4.06 -35.21 11.09
C GLU A 291 -3.99 -36.70 10.70
N GLY A 292 -3.07 -37.44 11.31
CA GLY A 292 -2.80 -38.86 10.99
C GLY A 292 -1.71 -39.12 9.94
N ALA A 293 -1.23 -38.12 9.19
CA ALA A 293 -0.06 -38.29 8.34
C ALA A 293 1.24 -38.28 9.16
N GLU A 294 2.18 -39.18 8.85
CA GLU A 294 3.44 -39.29 9.61
C GLU A 294 4.40 -38.11 9.37
N GLN A 295 4.52 -37.65 8.13
CA GLN A 295 5.51 -36.63 7.77
C GLN A 295 4.87 -35.26 7.51
N PRO A 296 5.33 -34.19 8.20
CA PRO A 296 4.92 -32.84 7.90
C PRO A 296 5.54 -32.34 6.58
N THR A 297 4.77 -31.57 5.82
CA THR A 297 5.28 -30.86 4.63
C THR A 297 5.90 -29.55 5.08
N PRO A 298 7.22 -29.34 4.89
CA PRO A 298 7.87 -28.08 5.23
C PRO A 298 7.33 -26.92 4.38
N LEU A 299 7.25 -25.74 4.99
CA LEU A 299 6.78 -24.50 4.36
C LEU A 299 7.96 -23.60 3.99
N THR A 300 8.03 -23.18 2.73
CA THR A 300 9.05 -22.24 2.21
C THR A 300 8.54 -20.82 2.06
N ASP A 301 7.26 -20.67 1.72
CA ASP A 301 6.61 -19.39 1.48
C ASP A 301 5.15 -19.45 1.93
N GLY A 302 4.53 -18.28 2.00
CA GLY A 302 3.18 -18.21 2.51
C GLY A 302 2.09 -18.59 1.51
N TRP A 303 2.39 -18.70 0.22
CA TRP A 303 1.46 -19.29 -0.75
C TRP A 303 1.32 -20.79 -0.54
N GLN A 304 2.43 -21.49 -0.33
CA GLN A 304 2.44 -22.94 -0.07
C GLN A 304 1.55 -23.31 1.11
N PHE A 305 1.53 -22.50 2.17
CA PHE A 305 0.61 -22.70 3.30
C PHE A 305 -0.87 -22.62 2.86
N THR A 306 -1.23 -21.57 2.11
CA THR A 306 -2.62 -21.39 1.61
C THR A 306 -3.04 -22.48 0.62
N ALA A 307 -2.14 -22.91 -0.27
CA ALA A 307 -2.39 -24.02 -1.17
C ALA A 307 -2.64 -25.34 -0.40
N LEU A 308 -1.88 -25.60 0.67
CA LEU A 308 -2.06 -26.78 1.51
C LEU A 308 -3.31 -26.71 2.40
N GLU A 309 -3.73 -25.52 2.84
CA GLU A 309 -5.05 -25.30 3.45
C GLU A 309 -6.18 -25.70 2.48
N GLY A 310 -6.07 -25.33 1.19
CA GLY A 310 -7.01 -25.73 0.13
C GLY A 310 -7.01 -27.24 -0.13
N LYS A 311 -5.82 -27.83 -0.24
CA LYS A 311 -5.66 -29.28 -0.44
C LYS A 311 -6.24 -30.11 0.70
N TYR A 312 -6.02 -29.69 1.95
CA TYR A 312 -6.49 -30.40 3.14
C TYR A 312 -7.82 -29.87 3.69
N ARG A 313 -8.58 -29.08 2.91
CA ARG A 313 -9.80 -28.41 3.36
C ARG A 313 -10.82 -29.34 4.04
N ASN A 314 -10.89 -30.59 3.61
CA ASN A 314 -11.84 -31.62 4.08
C ASN A 314 -11.42 -32.36 5.35
N GLN A 315 -10.23 -32.10 5.89
CA GLN A 315 -9.72 -32.85 7.04
C GLN A 315 -8.99 -31.94 8.04
N PRO A 316 -8.94 -32.30 9.33
CA PRO A 316 -8.15 -31.59 10.31
C PRO A 316 -6.67 -31.57 9.91
N ILE A 317 -5.97 -30.52 10.30
CA ILE A 317 -4.54 -30.35 10.04
C ILE A 317 -3.79 -30.11 11.35
N LEU A 318 -2.51 -30.47 11.36
CA LEU A 318 -1.56 -30.08 12.36
C LEU A 318 -0.61 -29.06 11.73
N VAL A 319 -0.53 -27.88 12.35
CA VAL A 319 0.33 -26.78 11.91
C VAL A 319 1.50 -26.68 12.85
N THR A 320 2.69 -26.94 12.34
CA THR A 320 3.94 -26.82 13.09
C THR A 320 4.39 -25.36 13.07
N VAL A 321 4.52 -24.75 14.25
CA VAL A 321 4.96 -23.36 14.42
C VAL A 321 6.24 -23.30 15.22
N ARG A 322 7.13 -22.37 14.85
CA ARG A 322 8.29 -22.01 15.64
C ARG A 322 7.96 -20.81 16.52
N ARG A 323 8.10 -20.99 17.83
CA ARG A 323 7.84 -20.00 18.88
C ARG A 323 9.14 -19.75 19.63
N GLY A 324 9.81 -18.66 19.30
CA GLY A 324 11.17 -18.41 19.79
C GLY A 324 12.15 -19.49 19.31
N GLN A 325 12.67 -20.28 20.24
CA GLN A 325 13.56 -21.42 19.97
C GLN A 325 12.82 -22.77 19.94
N GLU A 326 11.56 -22.81 20.35
CA GLU A 326 10.77 -24.03 20.43
C GLU A 326 9.93 -24.23 19.16
N THR A 327 9.56 -25.48 18.93
CA THR A 327 8.61 -25.87 17.87
C THR A 327 7.39 -26.52 18.52
N VAL A 328 6.20 -26.07 18.15
CA VAL A 328 4.92 -26.52 18.71
C VAL A 328 4.03 -26.96 17.55
N GLU A 329 3.39 -28.12 17.65
CA GLU A 329 2.32 -28.52 16.72
C GLU A 329 0.96 -28.08 17.26
N LEU A 330 0.20 -27.36 16.45
CA LEU A 330 -1.11 -26.82 16.79
C LEU A 330 -2.18 -27.54 15.96
N PRO A 331 -3.14 -28.24 16.59
CA PRO A 331 -4.24 -28.87 15.88
C PRO A 331 -5.26 -27.84 15.42
N VAL A 332 -5.63 -27.87 14.15
CA VAL A 332 -6.59 -26.96 13.55
C VAL A 332 -7.65 -27.77 12.82
N GLY A 333 -8.89 -27.66 13.30
CA GLY A 333 -10.04 -28.41 12.77
C GLY A 333 -10.45 -27.98 11.35
N VAL A 334 -11.41 -28.72 10.80
CA VAL A 334 -12.08 -28.38 9.55
C VAL A 334 -12.90 -27.10 9.72
N ASN A 335 -12.93 -26.27 8.68
CA ASN A 335 -13.79 -25.11 8.56
C ASN A 335 -14.77 -25.33 7.40
N HIS A 336 -15.95 -24.73 7.48
CA HIS A 336 -16.97 -24.81 6.44
C HIS A 336 -17.52 -23.43 6.08
N PHE A 337 -18.14 -23.35 4.91
CA PHE A 337 -18.86 -22.16 4.49
C PHE A 337 -20.11 -21.94 5.35
N TRP A 338 -20.39 -20.67 5.61
CA TRP A 338 -21.62 -20.21 6.25
C TRP A 338 -22.56 -19.71 5.15
N THR A 339 -23.76 -20.26 5.12
CA THR A 339 -24.74 -20.01 4.06
C THR A 339 -26.11 -19.70 4.65
N PHE A 340 -27.06 -19.39 3.78
CA PHE A 340 -28.48 -19.31 4.10
C PHE A 340 -29.27 -20.50 3.56
N GLY A 341 -28.61 -21.44 2.88
CA GLY A 341 -29.23 -22.49 2.06
C GLY A 341 -29.75 -22.01 0.70
N PHE A 342 -29.20 -20.93 0.16
CA PHE A 342 -29.52 -20.47 -1.19
C PHE A 342 -28.79 -21.28 -2.25
N ARG A 343 -29.44 -21.54 -3.38
CA ARG A 343 -28.79 -21.97 -4.63
C ARG A 343 -29.06 -20.93 -5.69
N PHE A 344 -27.99 -20.30 -6.18
CA PHE A 344 -28.11 -19.20 -7.13
C PHE A 344 -28.13 -19.66 -8.57
N GLU A 345 -28.78 -18.87 -9.42
CA GLU A 345 -28.70 -19.06 -10.87
C GLU A 345 -27.30 -18.70 -11.41
N PRO A 346 -26.76 -19.51 -12.34
CA PRO A 346 -25.53 -19.22 -13.04
C PRO A 346 -25.78 -18.10 -14.04
N GLY A 347 -24.88 -17.12 -14.03
CA GLY A 347 -24.81 -16.08 -15.05
C GLY A 347 -23.79 -16.41 -16.14
N PRO A 348 -23.63 -15.50 -17.12
CA PRO A 348 -22.71 -15.70 -18.23
C PRO A 348 -21.24 -15.63 -17.78
N ILE A 349 -20.39 -16.36 -18.49
CA ILE A 349 -18.94 -16.16 -18.50
C ILE A 349 -18.67 -14.77 -19.05
N VAL A 350 -18.10 -13.91 -18.21
CA VAL A 350 -17.80 -12.51 -18.55
C VAL A 350 -16.33 -12.30 -18.93
N LYS A 351 -15.45 -13.18 -18.46
CA LYS A 351 -14.01 -13.11 -18.71
C LYS A 351 -13.41 -14.49 -18.91
N LEU A 352 -12.37 -14.52 -19.73
CA LEU A 352 -11.54 -15.67 -20.00
C LEU A 352 -10.09 -15.21 -19.91
N GLU A 353 -9.21 -16.11 -19.47
CA GLU A 353 -7.78 -15.94 -19.65
C GLU A 353 -7.43 -15.84 -21.14
N GLU A 354 -6.36 -15.13 -21.47
CA GLU A 354 -5.84 -15.08 -22.84
C GLU A 354 -5.54 -16.50 -23.33
N LYS A 355 -5.84 -16.77 -24.61
CA LYS A 355 -5.77 -18.12 -25.19
C LYS A 355 -4.43 -18.83 -24.95
N GLN A 356 -3.33 -18.08 -24.94
CA GLN A 356 -1.97 -18.60 -24.74
C GLN A 356 -1.70 -19.07 -23.31
N TYR A 357 -2.37 -18.50 -22.31
CA TYR A 357 -2.22 -18.88 -20.90
C TYR A 357 -3.36 -19.79 -20.41
N ARG A 358 -4.49 -19.77 -21.13
CA ARG A 358 -5.68 -20.49 -20.75
C ARG A 358 -5.43 -22.01 -20.69
N PRO A 359 -5.86 -22.68 -19.61
CA PRO A 359 -5.76 -24.13 -19.48
C PRO A 359 -6.44 -24.88 -20.62
N ALA A 360 -5.95 -26.07 -20.95
CA ALA A 360 -6.53 -26.93 -21.98
C ALA A 360 -8.04 -27.19 -21.75
N ALA A 361 -8.41 -27.54 -20.52
CA ALA A 361 -9.79 -27.69 -20.06
C ALA A 361 -10.68 -26.45 -20.33
N GLY A 362 -10.08 -25.26 -20.38
CA GLY A 362 -10.75 -23.99 -20.60
C GLY A 362 -10.95 -23.58 -22.06
N GLN A 363 -10.28 -24.24 -23.01
CA GLN A 363 -10.17 -23.74 -24.39
C GLN A 363 -11.50 -23.72 -25.15
N SER A 364 -12.46 -24.57 -24.75
CA SER A 364 -13.76 -24.71 -25.43
C SER A 364 -14.81 -23.65 -25.03
N PHE A 365 -14.53 -22.85 -24.01
CA PHE A 365 -15.44 -21.82 -23.50
C PHE A 365 -15.32 -20.49 -24.24
N ALA A 366 -16.44 -19.78 -24.34
CA ALA A 366 -16.57 -18.44 -24.92
C ALA A 366 -17.20 -17.46 -23.93
N VAL A 367 -16.94 -16.16 -24.11
CA VAL A 367 -17.63 -15.11 -23.34
C VAL A 367 -19.11 -15.12 -23.73
N GLY A 368 -20.00 -15.05 -22.74
CA GLY A 368 -21.45 -15.16 -22.89
C GLY A 368 -22.01 -16.55 -22.67
N ASP A 369 -21.16 -17.59 -22.66
CA ASP A 369 -21.57 -18.96 -22.30
C ASP A 369 -22.14 -18.99 -20.87
N VAL A 370 -23.23 -19.71 -20.63
CA VAL A 370 -23.78 -19.94 -19.28
C VAL A 370 -23.68 -21.42 -18.95
N ILE A 371 -23.03 -21.78 -17.84
CA ILE A 371 -22.94 -23.17 -17.40
C ILE A 371 -24.27 -23.54 -16.73
N VAL A 372 -25.09 -24.34 -17.40
CA VAL A 372 -26.45 -24.69 -16.98
C VAL A 372 -26.58 -26.12 -16.45
N GLY A 373 -25.55 -26.96 -16.60
CA GLY A 373 -25.55 -28.33 -16.08
C GLY A 373 -24.15 -28.85 -15.76
N LEU A 374 -24.06 -29.74 -14.77
CA LEU A 374 -22.86 -30.50 -14.40
C LEU A 374 -23.25 -31.98 -14.27
N ASN A 375 -22.68 -32.86 -15.10
CA ASN A 375 -22.97 -34.29 -15.13
C ASN A 375 -24.47 -34.64 -15.23
N GLY A 376 -25.25 -33.77 -15.90
CA GLY A 376 -26.70 -33.91 -16.03
C GLY A 376 -27.50 -33.26 -14.89
N ASP A 377 -26.88 -32.91 -13.77
CA ASP A 377 -27.51 -32.11 -12.73
C ASP A 377 -27.62 -30.64 -13.17
N ARG A 378 -28.83 -30.09 -13.13
CA ARG A 378 -29.13 -28.68 -13.45
C ARG A 378 -29.51 -27.87 -12.21
N THR A 379 -29.43 -28.48 -11.02
CA THR A 379 -29.89 -27.93 -9.74
C THR A 379 -28.74 -27.50 -8.82
N PHE A 380 -27.50 -27.66 -9.27
CA PHE A 380 -26.31 -27.20 -8.57
C PHE A 380 -26.36 -25.69 -8.27
N ASP A 381 -25.72 -25.29 -7.17
CA ASP A 381 -25.52 -23.90 -6.82
C ASP A 381 -24.35 -23.31 -7.61
N ALA A 382 -24.59 -22.20 -8.31
CA ALA A 382 -23.59 -21.51 -9.10
C ALA A 382 -22.38 -21.06 -8.26
N LEU A 383 -22.52 -20.79 -6.96
CA LEU A 383 -21.37 -20.47 -6.09
C LEU A 383 -20.53 -21.72 -5.76
N LYS A 384 -21.15 -22.89 -5.64
CA LYS A 384 -20.47 -24.17 -5.32
C LYS A 384 -19.73 -24.76 -6.51
N LEU A 385 -20.03 -24.32 -7.73
CA LEU A 385 -19.51 -24.92 -8.96
C LEU A 385 -17.97 -25.09 -9.02
N PRO A 386 -17.12 -24.14 -8.58
CA PRO A 386 -15.68 -24.33 -8.58
C PRO A 386 -15.25 -25.52 -7.72
N ASP A 387 -15.82 -25.66 -6.51
CA ASP A 387 -15.52 -26.77 -5.61
C ASP A 387 -16.08 -28.10 -6.10
N LEU A 388 -17.28 -28.11 -6.70
CA LEU A 388 -17.86 -29.32 -7.30
C LEU A 388 -16.98 -29.86 -8.44
N ILE A 389 -16.47 -28.99 -9.31
CA ILE A 389 -15.55 -29.37 -10.39
C ILE A 389 -14.25 -29.95 -9.81
N ARG A 390 -13.68 -29.29 -8.80
CA ARG A 390 -12.47 -29.79 -8.13
C ARG A 390 -12.70 -31.15 -7.49
N GLU A 391 -13.80 -31.33 -6.76
CA GLU A 391 -14.13 -32.59 -6.07
C GLU A 391 -14.25 -33.76 -7.05
N LEU A 392 -14.93 -33.56 -8.18
CA LEU A 392 -14.98 -34.55 -9.26
C LEU A 392 -13.58 -34.84 -9.83
N GLY A 393 -12.75 -33.80 -9.97
CA GLY A 393 -11.35 -33.90 -10.36
C GLY A 393 -10.52 -34.78 -9.42
N GLU A 394 -10.61 -34.53 -8.12
CA GLU A 394 -9.94 -35.27 -7.06
C GLU A 394 -10.38 -36.75 -7.02
N LYS A 395 -11.66 -37.02 -7.29
CA LYS A 395 -12.21 -38.38 -7.40
C LYS A 395 -11.85 -39.06 -8.73
N GLY A 396 -11.34 -38.31 -9.71
CA GLY A 396 -11.10 -38.82 -11.06
C GLY A 396 -12.38 -39.14 -11.84
N GLU A 397 -13.52 -38.59 -11.42
CA GLU A 397 -14.82 -38.82 -12.04
C GLU A 397 -14.98 -37.99 -13.31
N PRO A 398 -15.68 -38.47 -14.35
CA PRO A 398 -15.92 -37.70 -15.56
C PRO A 398 -16.61 -36.36 -15.26
N ILE A 399 -16.17 -35.29 -15.91
CA ILE A 399 -16.74 -33.95 -15.74
C ILE A 399 -17.34 -33.51 -17.08
N LYS A 400 -18.68 -33.42 -17.13
CA LYS A 400 -19.44 -32.97 -18.29
C LYS A 400 -20.20 -31.70 -17.93
N LEU A 401 -19.83 -30.58 -18.55
CA LEU A 401 -20.48 -29.30 -18.36
C LEU A 401 -21.44 -29.04 -19.52
N THR A 402 -22.71 -28.82 -19.22
CA THR A 402 -23.70 -28.36 -20.20
C THR A 402 -23.69 -26.84 -20.21
N VAL A 403 -23.43 -26.27 -21.38
CA VAL A 403 -23.25 -24.83 -21.58
C VAL A 403 -24.29 -24.32 -22.55
N GLN A 404 -25.04 -23.30 -22.14
CA GLN A 404 -25.92 -22.52 -23.01
C GLN A 404 -25.08 -21.48 -23.75
N ARG A 405 -25.04 -21.55 -25.08
CA ARG A 405 -24.35 -20.62 -25.98
C ARG A 405 -25.35 -20.03 -26.96
N GLY A 406 -25.83 -18.82 -26.66
CA GLY A 406 -26.97 -18.24 -27.37
C GLY A 406 -28.21 -19.12 -27.16
N GLU A 407 -28.81 -19.61 -28.25
CA GLU A 407 -29.98 -20.52 -28.19
C GLU A 407 -29.59 -22.01 -28.14
N GLN A 408 -28.31 -22.35 -28.30
CA GLN A 408 -27.84 -23.74 -28.38
C GLN A 408 -27.28 -24.23 -27.04
N GLU A 409 -27.48 -25.50 -26.74
CA GLU A 409 -26.77 -26.20 -25.67
C GLU A 409 -25.60 -27.00 -26.23
N VAL A 410 -24.43 -26.84 -25.60
CA VAL A 410 -23.18 -27.53 -25.95
C VAL A 410 -22.69 -28.28 -24.72
N THR A 411 -22.28 -29.53 -24.89
CA THR A 411 -21.63 -30.30 -23.82
C THR A 411 -20.11 -30.20 -23.97
N ILE A 412 -19.44 -29.75 -22.91
CA ILE A 412 -17.99 -29.68 -22.82
C ILE A 412 -17.51 -30.74 -21.82
N ASN A 413 -16.61 -31.61 -22.26
CA ASN A 413 -15.98 -32.62 -21.40
C ASN A 413 -14.66 -32.08 -20.87
N ILE A 414 -14.43 -32.21 -19.57
CA ILE A 414 -13.22 -31.76 -18.88
C ILE A 414 -12.46 -33.00 -18.38
N ASP A 415 -11.14 -33.04 -18.61
CA ASP A 415 -10.30 -34.09 -18.02
C ASP A 415 -10.16 -33.83 -16.51
N PRO A 416 -10.52 -34.79 -15.64
CA PRO A 416 -10.39 -34.64 -14.19
C PRO A 416 -8.98 -34.24 -13.74
N LYS A 417 -7.94 -34.68 -14.46
CA LYS A 417 -6.54 -34.36 -14.15
C LYS A 417 -6.22 -32.88 -14.32
N ASP A 418 -6.94 -32.18 -15.20
CA ASP A 418 -6.72 -30.77 -15.46
C ASP A 418 -7.26 -29.87 -14.34
N VAL A 419 -8.13 -30.39 -13.46
CA VAL A 419 -8.81 -29.59 -12.44
C VAL A 419 -8.60 -30.08 -11.00
N ARG A 420 -8.03 -31.28 -10.79
CA ARG A 420 -7.90 -31.91 -9.47
C ARG A 420 -7.09 -31.12 -8.42
N ASP A 421 -6.12 -30.32 -8.85
CA ASP A 421 -5.16 -29.63 -7.94
C ASP A 421 -5.26 -28.09 -8.04
N ARG A 422 -6.37 -27.55 -8.57
CA ARG A 422 -6.52 -26.10 -8.85
C ARG A 422 -7.97 -25.65 -8.87
N GLY A 423 -8.20 -24.34 -8.82
CA GLY A 423 -9.43 -23.75 -9.35
C GLY A 423 -10.55 -23.39 -8.39
N THR A 424 -10.25 -23.16 -7.12
CA THR A 424 -11.27 -22.85 -6.09
C THR A 424 -10.94 -21.57 -5.32
N TRP A 425 -11.54 -21.37 -4.15
CA TRP A 425 -11.52 -20.12 -3.40
C TRP A 425 -10.17 -19.71 -2.79
N GLU A 426 -9.18 -20.59 -2.77
CA GLU A 426 -7.82 -20.28 -2.29
C GLU A 426 -6.95 -19.59 -3.35
N GLU A 427 -7.21 -19.87 -4.63
CA GLU A 427 -6.49 -19.27 -5.76
C GLU A 427 -7.11 -17.94 -6.19
N GLN A 428 -8.31 -17.65 -5.70
CA GLN A 428 -9.05 -16.46 -6.09
C GLN A 428 -9.71 -15.79 -4.90
N THR A 429 -9.83 -14.47 -4.92
CA THR A 429 -10.58 -13.77 -3.87
C THR A 429 -11.40 -12.66 -4.51
N PRO A 430 -12.74 -12.73 -4.47
CA PRO A 430 -13.60 -11.63 -4.87
C PRO A 430 -13.34 -10.43 -3.95
N GLY A 431 -12.59 -9.44 -4.44
CA GLY A 431 -12.15 -8.28 -3.66
C GLY A 431 -13.00 -7.03 -3.88
N ASN A 432 -13.72 -6.95 -5.00
CA ASN A 432 -14.55 -5.83 -5.41
C ASN A 432 -16.02 -6.25 -5.49
N LEU A 433 -16.97 -5.35 -5.21
CA LEU A 433 -18.41 -5.64 -5.36
C LEU A 433 -18.83 -6.14 -6.74
N LEU A 434 -18.03 -5.89 -7.79
CA LEU A 434 -18.28 -6.34 -9.16
C LEU A 434 -17.47 -7.59 -9.54
N SER A 435 -16.73 -8.20 -8.61
CA SER A 435 -15.94 -9.40 -8.91
C SER A 435 -16.87 -10.59 -9.24
N PRO A 436 -16.70 -11.23 -10.39
CA PRO A 436 -17.37 -12.49 -10.71
C PRO A 436 -16.83 -13.66 -9.85
N VAL A 437 -17.37 -14.86 -10.06
CA VAL A 437 -16.75 -16.10 -9.59
C VAL A 437 -15.84 -16.65 -10.68
N GLY A 438 -14.62 -17.01 -10.33
CA GLY A 438 -13.66 -17.65 -11.22
C GLY A 438 -13.66 -19.17 -11.06
N ILE A 439 -13.25 -19.86 -12.12
CA ILE A 439 -12.75 -21.23 -12.05
C ILE A 439 -11.36 -21.18 -12.67
N PRO A 440 -10.30 -20.85 -11.89
CA PRO A 440 -8.93 -20.78 -12.39
C PRO A 440 -8.52 -22.06 -13.13
N ALA A 441 -9.03 -23.23 -12.74
CA ALA A 441 -8.81 -24.50 -13.45
C ALA A 441 -9.15 -24.48 -14.94
N LEU A 442 -10.15 -23.69 -15.30
CA LEU A 442 -10.65 -23.53 -16.66
C LEU A 442 -10.25 -22.17 -17.26
N GLY A 443 -9.58 -21.30 -16.50
CA GLY A 443 -9.26 -19.93 -16.93
C GLY A 443 -10.50 -19.12 -17.32
N ILE A 444 -11.60 -19.27 -16.57
CA ILE A 444 -12.86 -18.56 -16.82
C ILE A 444 -13.31 -17.80 -15.57
N ALA A 445 -14.08 -16.72 -15.77
CA ALA A 445 -14.85 -16.08 -14.71
C ALA A 445 -16.26 -15.75 -15.19
N TYR A 446 -17.26 -16.09 -14.37
CA TYR A 446 -18.68 -16.00 -14.67
C TYR A 446 -19.43 -15.30 -13.54
N ASN A 447 -20.53 -14.64 -13.91
CA ASN A 447 -21.38 -13.99 -12.94
C ASN A 447 -22.27 -15.00 -12.22
N VAL A 448 -22.64 -14.68 -10.98
CA VAL A 448 -23.69 -15.39 -10.25
C VAL A 448 -24.86 -14.43 -10.08
N LEU A 449 -26.03 -14.82 -10.55
CA LEU A 449 -27.22 -13.98 -10.49
C LEU A 449 -27.82 -14.03 -9.08
N PRO A 450 -28.37 -12.92 -8.54
CA PRO A 450 -29.00 -12.89 -7.22
C PRO A 450 -30.36 -13.61 -7.18
N THR A 451 -30.81 -14.17 -8.31
CA THR A 451 -32.03 -14.95 -8.41
C THR A 451 -31.78 -16.39 -7.93
N LEU A 452 -32.69 -16.88 -7.10
CA LEU A 452 -32.59 -18.20 -6.50
C LEU A 452 -33.12 -19.26 -7.46
N ARG A 453 -32.24 -20.16 -7.87
CA ARG A 453 -32.59 -21.39 -8.56
C ARG A 453 -33.25 -22.40 -7.61
N GLY A 454 -32.83 -22.38 -6.34
CA GLY A 454 -33.23 -23.37 -5.35
C GLY A 454 -33.01 -22.88 -3.93
N VAL A 455 -33.66 -23.56 -2.98
CA VAL A 455 -33.46 -23.39 -1.55
C VAL A 455 -33.25 -24.76 -0.93
N GLU A 456 -32.24 -24.91 -0.09
CA GLU A 456 -31.89 -26.17 0.57
C GLU A 456 -32.93 -26.53 1.64
N PRO A 457 -33.42 -27.78 1.72
CA PRO A 457 -34.35 -28.21 2.75
C PRO A 457 -33.78 -28.05 4.17
N GLY A 458 -34.60 -27.59 5.12
CA GLY A 458 -34.24 -27.35 6.51
C GLY A 458 -33.39 -26.09 6.76
N SER A 459 -33.01 -25.37 5.70
CA SER A 459 -32.14 -24.20 5.78
C SER A 459 -32.81 -22.98 6.43
N PRO A 460 -32.04 -21.98 6.88
CA PRO A 460 -32.59 -20.69 7.33
C PRO A 460 -33.51 -20.04 6.31
N ALA A 461 -33.18 -20.13 5.02
CA ALA A 461 -34.00 -19.58 3.94
C ALA A 461 -35.37 -20.26 3.80
N GLU A 462 -35.42 -21.59 3.89
CA GLU A 462 -36.68 -22.33 3.80
C GLU A 462 -37.63 -21.98 4.97
N LYS A 463 -37.08 -21.85 6.19
CA LYS A 463 -37.86 -21.47 7.39
C LYS A 463 -38.54 -20.12 7.26
N LEU A 464 -37.94 -19.19 6.50
CA LEU A 464 -38.49 -17.87 6.19
C LEU A 464 -39.37 -17.87 4.92
N GLN A 465 -39.67 -19.05 4.38
CA GLN A 465 -40.50 -19.23 3.19
C GLN A 465 -39.93 -18.52 1.95
N ILE A 466 -38.61 -18.37 1.86
CA ILE A 466 -37.94 -17.92 0.63
C ILE A 466 -38.01 -19.07 -0.39
N ARG A 467 -38.31 -18.76 -1.65
CA ARG A 467 -38.63 -19.77 -2.67
C ARG A 467 -37.74 -19.63 -3.91
N PRO A 468 -37.62 -20.70 -4.71
CA PRO A 468 -37.05 -20.61 -6.05
C PRO A 468 -37.77 -19.54 -6.90
N GLY A 469 -37.00 -18.72 -7.60
CA GLY A 469 -37.45 -17.56 -8.37
C GLY A 469 -37.40 -16.23 -7.63
N ASP A 470 -37.24 -16.23 -6.30
CA ASP A 470 -37.02 -15.02 -5.54
C ASP A 470 -35.65 -14.41 -5.87
N THR A 471 -35.52 -13.09 -5.76
CA THR A 471 -34.29 -12.35 -6.08
C THR A 471 -33.84 -11.51 -4.91
N ILE A 472 -32.57 -11.61 -4.52
CA ILE A 472 -31.99 -10.79 -3.46
C ILE A 472 -31.65 -9.40 -4.02
N LYS A 473 -32.30 -8.36 -3.50
CA LYS A 473 -32.18 -6.98 -3.99
C LYS A 473 -31.27 -6.10 -3.14
N ALA A 474 -31.14 -6.39 -1.85
CA ALA A 474 -30.25 -5.66 -0.96
C ALA A 474 -29.88 -6.49 0.26
N VAL A 475 -28.72 -6.15 0.85
CA VAL A 475 -28.22 -6.70 2.10
C VAL A 475 -27.93 -5.56 3.04
N THR A 476 -28.45 -5.61 4.26
CA THR A 476 -28.17 -4.63 5.31
C THR A 476 -27.36 -5.30 6.42
N PHE A 477 -26.18 -4.74 6.66
CA PHE A 477 -25.30 -5.12 7.76
C PHE A 477 -25.51 -4.16 8.93
N GLU A 478 -25.51 -4.69 10.14
CA GLU A 478 -25.39 -3.91 11.37
C GLU A 478 -23.90 -3.80 11.72
N ASP A 479 -23.37 -2.57 11.72
CA ASP A 479 -21.99 -2.28 12.14
C ASP A 479 -21.88 -2.35 13.68
N PRO A 480 -20.75 -2.75 14.27
CA PRO A 480 -20.49 -2.62 15.72
C PRO A 480 -20.79 -1.25 16.36
N GLU A 481 -20.93 -0.15 15.60
CA GLU A 481 -21.43 1.15 16.08
C GLU A 481 -22.97 1.36 15.95
N ASP A 482 -23.77 0.30 15.79
CA ASP A 482 -25.23 0.35 15.55
C ASP A 482 -25.66 1.11 14.28
N LYS A 483 -24.73 1.36 13.35
CA LYS A 483 -25.04 1.96 12.05
C LYS A 483 -25.44 0.88 11.06
N LYS A 484 -26.67 0.94 10.57
CA LYS A 484 -27.14 0.10 9.46
C LYS A 484 -26.52 0.55 8.14
N ARG A 485 -25.81 -0.36 7.48
CA ARG A 485 -25.27 -0.15 6.13
C ARG A 485 -25.99 -1.07 5.16
N THR A 486 -26.82 -0.48 4.30
CA THR A 486 -27.51 -1.20 3.22
C THR A 486 -26.69 -1.16 1.93
N ILE A 487 -26.47 -2.32 1.33
CA ILE A 487 -25.86 -2.50 0.02
C ILE A 487 -26.95 -3.00 -0.92
N THR A 488 -27.37 -2.16 -1.86
CA THR A 488 -28.27 -2.57 -2.95
C THR A 488 -27.50 -3.41 -3.95
N LEU A 489 -28.08 -4.56 -4.33
CA LEU A 489 -27.51 -5.51 -5.26
C LEU A 489 -28.08 -5.27 -6.66
N GLY A 490 -27.17 -5.06 -7.60
CA GLY A 490 -27.40 -5.29 -9.02
C GLY A 490 -27.28 -6.78 -9.37
N GLU A 491 -27.14 -7.06 -10.66
CA GLU A 491 -27.28 -8.42 -11.20
C GLU A 491 -26.17 -9.40 -10.79
N HIS A 492 -25.02 -8.93 -10.28
CA HIS A 492 -23.82 -9.78 -10.15
C HIS A 492 -22.98 -9.52 -8.89
N GLN A 493 -23.52 -8.86 -7.87
CA GLN A 493 -22.75 -8.36 -6.72
C GLN A 493 -22.73 -9.28 -5.50
N TRP A 494 -23.30 -10.48 -5.61
CA TRP A 494 -23.42 -11.40 -4.47
C TRP A 494 -22.10 -12.08 -4.03
N PRO A 495 -21.21 -12.57 -4.92
CA PRO A 495 -20.01 -13.31 -4.48
C PRO A 495 -19.10 -12.57 -3.48
N PRO A 496 -18.82 -11.26 -3.65
CA PRO A 496 -18.03 -10.50 -2.68
C PRO A 496 -18.71 -10.36 -1.31
N ILE A 497 -20.04 -10.22 -1.29
CA ILE A 497 -20.84 -10.17 -0.06
C ILE A 497 -20.82 -11.53 0.62
N PHE A 498 -21.01 -12.60 -0.15
CA PHE A 498 -20.90 -13.97 0.34
C PHE A 498 -19.52 -14.22 0.98
N PHE A 499 -18.45 -13.75 0.34
CA PHE A 499 -17.09 -13.84 0.88
C PHE A 499 -16.91 -13.01 2.17
N GLN A 500 -17.47 -11.80 2.23
CA GLN A 500 -17.45 -10.96 3.42
C GLN A 500 -18.13 -11.66 4.61
N LEU A 501 -19.28 -12.31 4.39
CA LEU A 501 -19.98 -13.08 5.42
C LEU A 501 -19.09 -14.15 6.06
N GLN A 502 -18.21 -14.80 5.28
CA GLN A 502 -17.30 -15.82 5.80
C GLN A 502 -16.29 -15.27 6.80
N THR A 503 -15.92 -14.00 6.67
CA THR A 503 -14.87 -13.37 7.49
C THR A 503 -15.41 -12.48 8.61
N GLY A 504 -16.62 -11.94 8.44
CA GLY A 504 -17.25 -10.98 9.36
C GLY A 504 -18.36 -11.54 10.25
N LYS A 505 -18.83 -12.77 10.02
CA LYS A 505 -19.93 -13.47 10.73
C LYS A 505 -20.86 -12.55 11.53
N SER A 506 -21.80 -11.90 10.84
CA SER A 506 -23.02 -11.43 11.48
C SER A 506 -23.90 -12.66 11.73
N GLU A 507 -24.29 -12.89 13.00
CA GLU A 507 -25.17 -14.00 13.35
C GLU A 507 -26.51 -13.92 12.58
N GLU A 508 -26.98 -12.70 12.36
CA GLU A 508 -28.18 -12.36 11.59
C GLU A 508 -27.91 -11.16 10.66
N ILE A 509 -28.52 -11.16 9.48
CA ILE A 509 -28.52 -10.02 8.56
C ILE A 509 -29.92 -9.72 8.04
N GLU A 510 -30.15 -8.49 7.57
CA GLU A 510 -31.38 -8.09 6.91
C GLU A 510 -31.22 -8.22 5.38
N LEU A 511 -32.11 -8.98 4.73
CA LEU A 511 -32.18 -9.11 3.28
C LEU A 511 -33.45 -8.46 2.74
N THR A 512 -33.33 -7.71 1.65
CA THR A 512 -34.49 -7.30 0.84
C THR A 512 -34.66 -8.30 -0.29
N ILE A 513 -35.81 -8.95 -0.34
CA ILE A 513 -36.13 -10.01 -1.30
C ILE A 513 -37.30 -9.54 -2.17
N ALA A 514 -37.09 -9.57 -3.49
CA ALA A 514 -38.16 -9.48 -4.46
C ALA A 514 -38.69 -10.89 -4.74
N GLU A 515 -39.93 -11.13 -4.34
CA GLU A 515 -40.63 -12.39 -4.59
C GLU A 515 -40.99 -12.50 -6.08
N LYS A 516 -41.14 -13.74 -6.56
CA LYS A 516 -41.56 -14.00 -7.95
C LYS A 516 -42.90 -13.33 -8.32
N SER A 517 -43.78 -13.08 -7.36
CA SER A 517 -45.05 -12.35 -7.52
C SER A 517 -44.86 -10.85 -7.81
N GLY A 518 -43.66 -10.31 -7.62
CA GLY A 518 -43.34 -8.88 -7.77
C GLY A 518 -43.45 -8.08 -6.47
N SER A 519 -43.84 -8.69 -5.35
CA SER A 519 -43.81 -8.10 -4.02
C SER A 519 -42.38 -8.07 -3.47
N GLU A 520 -42.01 -7.00 -2.77
CA GLU A 520 -40.75 -6.94 -2.03
C GLU A 520 -41.01 -7.05 -0.54
N ARG A 521 -40.16 -7.81 0.17
CA ARG A 521 -40.20 -7.92 1.64
C ARG A 521 -38.79 -7.94 2.22
N ILE A 522 -38.66 -7.40 3.43
CA ILE A 522 -37.43 -7.46 4.20
C ILE A 522 -37.54 -8.64 5.16
N VAL A 523 -36.52 -9.50 5.17
CA VAL A 523 -36.42 -10.62 6.10
C VAL A 523 -35.13 -10.51 6.89
N LYS A 524 -35.23 -10.79 8.19
CA LYS A 524 -34.05 -11.04 9.02
C LYS A 524 -33.72 -12.53 8.97
N ILE A 525 -32.48 -12.86 8.63
CA ILE A 525 -32.07 -14.24 8.39
C ILE A 525 -30.74 -14.54 9.08
N ALA A 526 -30.72 -15.65 9.82
CA ALA A 526 -29.52 -16.16 10.46
C ALA A 526 -28.64 -16.93 9.47
N THR A 527 -27.32 -16.79 9.60
CA THR A 527 -26.38 -17.65 8.87
C THR A 527 -26.29 -19.03 9.53
N ALA A 528 -26.05 -20.07 8.74
CA ALA A 528 -25.82 -21.43 9.22
C ALA A 528 -24.58 -22.05 8.55
N GLU A 529 -23.82 -22.85 9.30
CA GLU A 529 -22.70 -23.62 8.77
C GLU A 529 -23.23 -24.74 7.84
N ASP A 530 -22.63 -24.89 6.66
CA ASP A 530 -22.88 -26.01 5.75
C ASP A 530 -21.78 -27.07 5.92
N PRO A 531 -22.02 -28.15 6.69
CA PRO A 531 -21.00 -29.16 7.00
C PRO A 531 -20.58 -29.97 5.77
N THR A 532 -21.27 -29.84 4.64
CA THR A 532 -20.92 -30.52 3.38
C THR A 532 -20.02 -29.67 2.50
N TRP A 533 -19.88 -28.38 2.79
CA TRP A 533 -19.12 -27.45 1.97
C TRP A 533 -17.87 -26.93 2.72
N PRO A 534 -16.72 -27.60 2.55
CA PRO A 534 -15.48 -27.22 3.22
C PRO A 534 -14.99 -25.84 2.79
N TYR A 535 -14.51 -25.05 3.74
CA TYR A 535 -13.82 -23.79 3.47
C TYR A 535 -12.32 -23.94 3.75
N TYR A 536 -11.50 -23.53 2.78
CA TYR A 536 -10.04 -23.72 2.84
C TYR A 536 -9.42 -23.00 4.04
N LYS A 537 -9.83 -21.74 4.28
CA LYS A 537 -9.16 -20.85 5.23
C LYS A 537 -9.41 -21.30 6.67
N ARG A 538 -8.34 -21.54 7.43
CA ARG A 538 -8.43 -22.02 8.82
C ARG A 538 -8.42 -20.91 9.88
N GLY A 539 -8.13 -19.67 9.47
CA GLY A 539 -8.33 -18.48 10.30
C GLY A 539 -7.07 -17.89 10.91
N VAL A 540 -5.88 -18.38 10.57
CA VAL A 540 -4.61 -17.78 11.01
C VAL A 540 -4.36 -16.48 10.27
N ARG A 541 -4.11 -15.37 10.99
CA ARG A 541 -3.73 -14.09 10.38
C ARG A 541 -2.22 -13.98 10.29
N ARG A 542 -1.72 -13.68 9.08
CA ARG A 542 -0.29 -13.64 8.77
C ARG A 542 0.14 -12.26 8.31
N ASP A 543 1.36 -11.88 8.67
CA ASP A 543 2.00 -10.66 8.18
C ASP A 543 2.22 -10.74 6.67
N LEU A 544 2.33 -9.58 6.04
CA LEU A 544 2.79 -9.50 4.65
C LEU A 544 4.20 -10.08 4.52
N GLU A 545 4.44 -10.80 3.44
CA GLU A 545 5.75 -11.33 3.12
C GLU A 545 6.68 -10.18 2.74
N LYS A 546 7.65 -9.94 3.61
CA LYS A 546 8.71 -8.96 3.39
C LYS A 546 10.00 -9.72 3.13
N SER A 547 10.71 -9.30 2.09
CA SER A 547 12.10 -9.66 1.87
C SER A 547 12.98 -8.47 2.27
N LYS A 548 14.19 -8.75 2.74
CA LYS A 548 15.22 -7.71 2.88
C LYS A 548 16.20 -7.86 1.72
N LEU A 549 16.26 -6.87 0.84
CA LEU A 549 17.28 -6.84 -0.21
C LEU A 549 18.56 -6.29 0.42
N ARG A 550 19.53 -7.16 0.67
CA ARG A 550 20.85 -6.86 1.25
C ARG A 550 21.93 -7.30 0.29
N THR A 551 23.03 -6.53 0.20
CA THR A 551 24.22 -6.95 -0.54
C THR A 551 25.50 -6.74 0.27
N ASP A 552 26.39 -7.73 0.18
CA ASP A 552 27.73 -7.64 0.73
C ASP A 552 28.72 -6.90 -0.20
N SER A 553 28.37 -6.73 -1.48
CA SER A 553 29.19 -6.01 -2.46
C SER A 553 28.98 -4.51 -2.35
N PHE A 554 30.07 -3.77 -2.13
CA PHE A 554 30.02 -2.32 -2.07
C PHE A 554 29.63 -1.70 -3.42
N VAL A 555 30.10 -2.28 -4.53
CA VAL A 555 29.77 -1.81 -5.88
C VAL A 555 28.29 -2.04 -6.17
N GLU A 556 27.76 -3.21 -5.82
CA GLU A 556 26.34 -3.49 -5.98
C GLU A 556 25.50 -2.55 -5.10
N ALA A 557 25.91 -2.27 -3.86
CA ALA A 557 25.22 -1.32 -3.00
C ALA A 557 25.16 0.10 -3.62
N ILE A 558 26.25 0.56 -4.25
CA ILE A 558 26.25 1.83 -5.00
C ILE A 558 25.26 1.78 -6.17
N GLN A 559 25.24 0.69 -6.94
CA GLN A 559 24.30 0.54 -8.06
C GLN A 559 22.85 0.53 -7.58
N LEU A 560 22.55 -0.19 -6.49
CA LEU A 560 21.23 -0.24 -5.87
C LEU A 560 20.81 1.12 -5.30
N GLY A 561 21.75 1.83 -4.65
CA GLY A 561 21.55 3.18 -4.13
C GLY A 561 21.25 4.19 -5.23
N PHE A 562 22.03 4.19 -6.32
CA PHE A 562 21.79 5.02 -7.49
C PHE A 562 20.44 4.71 -8.15
N ARG A 563 20.13 3.41 -8.31
CA ARG A 563 18.84 2.94 -8.85
C ARG A 563 17.66 3.44 -8.01
N ASP A 564 17.76 3.35 -6.69
CA ASP A 564 16.71 3.82 -5.79
C ASP A 564 16.60 5.35 -5.78
N THR A 565 17.71 6.09 -5.84
CA THR A 565 17.69 7.53 -6.01
C THR A 565 16.96 7.92 -7.29
N HIS A 566 17.35 7.36 -8.44
CA HIS A 566 16.72 7.61 -9.73
C HIS A 566 15.22 7.24 -9.72
N ARG A 567 14.90 6.05 -9.18
CA ARG A 567 13.51 5.57 -9.06
C ARG A 567 12.67 6.53 -8.22
N ASN A 568 13.14 6.95 -7.04
CA ASN A 568 12.36 7.84 -6.17
C ASN A 568 12.15 9.22 -6.81
N ILE A 569 13.15 9.77 -7.52
CA ILE A 569 12.98 11.00 -8.31
C ILE A 569 11.87 10.83 -9.35
N GLY A 570 11.94 9.76 -10.15
CA GLY A 570 10.94 9.48 -11.18
C GLY A 570 9.54 9.25 -10.62
N ARG A 571 9.42 8.50 -9.51
CA ARG A 571 8.15 8.27 -8.82
C ARG A 571 7.53 9.58 -8.33
N LEU A 572 8.32 10.46 -7.73
CA LEU A 572 7.82 11.74 -7.24
C LEU A 572 7.32 12.62 -8.40
N TYR A 573 8.07 12.70 -9.51
CA TYR A 573 7.64 13.44 -10.70
C TYR A 573 6.34 12.88 -11.28
N LEU A 574 6.25 11.56 -11.48
CA LEU A 574 5.08 10.91 -12.04
C LEU A 574 3.86 11.06 -11.13
N SER A 575 4.03 10.96 -9.81
CA SER A 575 2.96 11.21 -8.84
C SER A 575 2.46 12.65 -8.89
N LEU A 576 3.37 13.64 -8.90
CA LEU A 576 3.00 15.06 -9.01
C LEU A 576 2.25 15.33 -10.32
N ASN A 577 2.76 14.81 -11.44
CA ASN A 577 2.12 14.95 -12.74
C ASN A 577 0.74 14.27 -12.78
N SER A 578 0.59 13.09 -12.17
CA SER A 578 -0.69 12.38 -12.11
C SER A 578 -1.74 13.09 -11.25
N ILE A 579 -1.31 13.75 -10.17
CA ILE A 579 -2.18 14.61 -9.36
C ILE A 579 -2.61 15.85 -10.17
N LEU A 580 -1.67 16.50 -10.87
CA LEU A 580 -1.97 17.68 -11.69
C LEU A 580 -2.92 17.37 -12.85
N GLN A 581 -2.82 16.17 -13.44
CA GLN A 581 -3.72 15.69 -14.49
C GLN A 581 -5.08 15.23 -13.95
N GLY A 582 -5.28 15.18 -12.63
CA GLY A 582 -6.51 14.69 -12.00
C GLY A 582 -6.72 13.17 -12.13
N HIS A 583 -5.68 12.42 -12.54
CA HIS A 583 -5.72 10.96 -12.60
C HIS A 583 -5.73 10.32 -11.22
N VAL A 584 -5.12 11.00 -10.24
CA VAL A 584 -5.02 10.56 -8.85
C VAL A 584 -5.50 11.66 -7.91
N SER A 585 -6.30 11.29 -6.91
CA SER A 585 -6.83 12.20 -5.90
C SER A 585 -5.72 12.77 -5.00
N ALA A 586 -5.66 14.11 -4.91
CA ALA A 586 -4.75 14.82 -4.03
C ALA A 586 -5.00 14.48 -2.55
N LYS A 587 -6.25 14.21 -2.17
CA LYS A 587 -6.67 13.82 -0.81
C LYS A 587 -5.96 12.52 -0.38
N ASP A 588 -5.90 11.56 -1.29
CA ASP A 588 -5.41 10.22 -0.98
C ASP A 588 -3.88 10.12 -1.09
N SER A 589 -3.26 10.96 -1.93
CA SER A 589 -1.83 10.84 -2.27
C SER A 589 -0.90 11.86 -1.60
N LEU A 590 -1.41 12.99 -1.10
CA LEU A 590 -0.58 13.98 -0.40
C LEU A 590 -0.66 13.79 1.12
N SER A 591 0.49 13.73 1.76
CA SER A 591 0.64 13.76 3.23
C SER A 591 1.35 15.04 3.63
N GLY A 592 0.86 15.69 4.68
CA GLY A 592 1.41 16.93 5.19
C GLY A 592 2.48 16.72 6.24
N PRO A 593 2.88 17.79 6.94
CA PRO A 593 3.88 17.70 7.99
C PRO A 593 3.52 16.71 9.10
N LEU A 594 2.23 16.60 9.46
CA LEU A 594 1.80 15.68 10.53
C LEU A 594 1.84 14.23 10.04
N GLY A 595 1.35 13.97 8.81
CA GLY A 595 1.44 12.65 8.19
C GLY A 595 2.89 12.19 7.98
N LEU A 596 3.78 13.11 7.58
CA LEU A 596 5.21 12.84 7.44
C LEU A 596 5.85 12.49 8.79
N LEU A 597 5.55 13.25 9.85
CA LEU A 597 6.05 12.98 11.20
C LEU A 597 5.56 11.63 11.73
N ASP A 598 4.27 11.32 11.58
CA ASP A 598 3.70 10.02 11.99
C ASP A 598 4.35 8.86 11.22
N THR A 599 4.51 8.99 9.91
CA THR A 599 5.15 7.95 9.09
C THR A 599 6.62 7.76 9.47
N THR A 600 7.36 8.86 9.67
CA THR A 600 8.78 8.82 10.07
C THR A 600 8.95 8.23 11.47
N TYR A 601 8.06 8.58 12.41
CA TYR A 601 8.03 8.01 13.75
C TYR A 601 7.73 6.50 13.70
N LYS A 602 6.75 6.07 12.89
CA LYS A 602 6.45 4.64 12.70
C LYS A 602 7.63 3.84 12.13
N MET A 603 8.42 4.44 11.23
CA MET A 603 9.65 3.83 10.71
C MET A 603 10.77 3.81 11.75
N ALA A 604 10.89 4.84 12.58
CA ALA A 604 11.84 4.85 13.67
C ALA A 604 11.55 3.76 14.72
N GLU A 605 10.26 3.47 14.98
CA GLU A 605 9.85 2.35 15.83
C GLU A 605 10.14 0.97 15.21
N SER A 606 10.15 0.85 13.87
CA SER A 606 10.43 -0.43 13.21
C SER A 606 11.93 -0.75 13.16
N GLY A 607 12.79 0.26 13.17
CA GLY A 607 14.23 0.10 13.38
C GLY A 607 15.06 1.22 12.77
N TYR A 608 16.36 1.26 13.11
CA TYR A 608 17.28 2.28 12.61
C TYR A 608 17.48 2.21 11.09
N THR A 609 17.48 1.01 10.49
CA THR A 609 17.61 0.84 9.03
C THR A 609 16.39 1.41 8.30
N ASP A 610 15.18 1.23 8.83
CA ASP A 610 13.95 1.75 8.25
C ASP A 610 13.87 3.27 8.36
N LEU A 611 14.30 3.82 9.50
CA LEU A 611 14.48 5.25 9.64
C LEU A 611 15.52 5.81 8.68
N LEU A 612 16.66 5.14 8.51
CA LEU A 612 17.69 5.57 7.57
C LEU A 612 17.18 5.58 6.13
N PHE A 613 16.38 4.57 5.76
CA PHE A 613 15.68 4.56 4.47
C PHE A 613 14.71 5.75 4.35
N MET A 614 13.92 6.03 5.39
CA MET A 614 13.02 7.18 5.42
C MET A 614 13.76 8.52 5.31
N ILE A 615 14.87 8.70 6.03
CA ILE A 615 15.73 9.88 5.94
C ILE A 615 16.27 10.04 4.51
N GLY A 616 16.73 8.94 3.90
CA GLY A 616 17.18 8.96 2.51
C GLY A 616 16.06 9.35 1.54
N PHE A 617 14.87 8.78 1.71
CA PHE A 617 13.68 9.10 0.93
C PHE A 617 13.27 10.58 1.07
N ILE A 618 13.21 11.11 2.30
CA ILE A 618 12.92 12.52 2.56
C ILE A 618 14.00 13.42 1.93
N SER A 619 15.27 13.03 2.01
CA SER A 619 16.39 13.79 1.42
C SER A 619 16.25 13.92 -0.10
N ILE A 620 15.95 12.81 -0.80
CA ILE A 620 15.71 12.84 -2.25
C ILE A 620 14.47 13.68 -2.59
N ASN A 621 13.37 13.54 -1.83
CA ASN A 621 12.17 14.33 -2.07
C ASN A 621 12.41 15.82 -1.84
N LEU A 622 13.16 16.20 -0.80
CA LEU A 622 13.53 17.58 -0.52
C LEU A 622 14.40 18.16 -1.64
N ALA A 623 15.33 17.37 -2.18
CA ALA A 623 16.12 17.78 -3.35
C ALA A 623 15.24 18.07 -4.57
N VAL A 624 14.31 17.17 -4.90
CA VAL A 624 13.40 17.34 -6.05
C VAL A 624 12.48 18.53 -5.86
N VAL A 625 11.87 18.68 -4.69
CA VAL A 625 10.97 19.81 -4.37
C VAL A 625 11.73 21.13 -4.44
N ASN A 626 12.91 21.22 -3.81
CA ASN A 626 13.72 22.45 -3.84
C ASN A 626 14.23 22.78 -5.24
N PHE A 627 14.34 21.81 -6.15
CA PHE A 627 14.70 22.04 -7.54
C PHE A 627 13.52 22.44 -8.45
N LEU A 628 12.28 22.45 -7.93
CA LEU A 628 11.14 22.96 -8.69
C LEU A 628 11.33 24.45 -9.04
N PRO A 629 10.84 24.91 -10.20
CA PRO A 629 10.97 26.30 -10.64
C PRO A 629 10.02 27.25 -9.90
N ILE A 630 10.04 27.21 -8.56
CA ILE A 630 9.24 28.06 -7.67
C ILE A 630 10.19 29.11 -7.09
N PRO A 631 9.92 30.42 -7.25
CA PRO A 631 10.87 31.50 -6.93
C PRO A 631 11.54 31.47 -5.55
N ILE A 632 10.82 30.99 -4.52
CA ILE A 632 11.31 30.91 -3.14
C ILE A 632 12.18 29.66 -2.86
N LEU A 633 12.27 28.74 -3.82
CA LEU A 633 13.09 27.53 -3.76
C LEU A 633 14.34 27.71 -4.64
N ASP A 634 15.36 26.88 -4.40
CA ASP A 634 16.63 26.91 -5.15
C ASP A 634 16.44 26.84 -6.67
N GLY A 635 15.50 26.02 -7.14
CA GLY A 635 15.14 25.88 -8.55
C GLY A 635 14.57 27.16 -9.16
N GLY A 636 13.83 27.97 -8.40
CA GLY A 636 13.37 29.28 -8.84
C GLY A 636 14.52 30.26 -9.04
N HIS A 637 15.44 30.33 -8.08
CA HIS A 637 16.65 31.12 -8.21
C HIS A 637 17.53 30.66 -9.39
N MET A 638 17.61 29.35 -9.63
CA MET A 638 18.29 28.78 -10.79
C MET A 638 17.68 29.28 -12.11
N VAL A 639 16.35 29.34 -12.22
CA VAL A 639 15.67 29.89 -13.41
C VAL A 639 16.05 31.35 -13.64
N PHE A 640 16.10 32.18 -12.60
CA PHE A 640 16.53 33.58 -12.74
C PHE A 640 17.98 33.71 -13.20
N LEU A 641 18.89 32.87 -12.69
CA LEU A 641 20.29 32.86 -13.12
C LEU A 641 20.45 32.38 -14.57
N ILE A 642 19.66 31.40 -15.01
CA ILE A 642 19.63 30.97 -16.41
C ILE A 642 19.17 32.12 -17.31
N ILE A 643 18.09 32.82 -16.92
CA ILE A 643 17.59 33.99 -17.64
C ILE A 643 18.64 35.10 -17.67
N GLU A 644 19.33 35.35 -16.56
CA GLU A 644 20.43 36.33 -16.49
C GLU A 644 21.58 35.94 -17.43
N LYS A 645 22.00 34.67 -17.45
CA LYS A 645 23.04 34.17 -18.35
C LYS A 645 22.68 34.37 -19.82
N LEU A 646 21.41 34.15 -20.18
CA LEU A 646 20.92 34.32 -21.55
C LEU A 646 20.75 35.79 -21.94
N ARG A 647 20.32 36.65 -21.02
CA ARG A 647 20.06 38.08 -21.27
C ARG A 647 21.27 38.98 -21.05
N GLY A 648 22.32 38.47 -20.40
CA GLY A 648 23.52 39.22 -20.02
C GLY A 648 23.32 40.23 -18.89
N LYS A 649 22.13 40.32 -18.29
CA LYS A 649 21.80 41.24 -17.20
C LYS A 649 20.84 40.61 -16.19
N PRO A 650 20.99 40.91 -14.88
CA PRO A 650 20.13 40.35 -13.84
C PRO A 650 18.68 40.81 -13.98
N ALA A 651 17.76 40.02 -13.44
CA ALA A 651 16.37 40.44 -13.30
C ALA A 651 16.29 41.66 -12.37
N SER A 652 15.33 42.56 -12.62
CA SER A 652 15.14 43.71 -11.73
C SER A 652 14.70 43.23 -10.34
N GLU A 653 15.14 43.94 -9.31
CA GLU A 653 14.80 43.62 -7.91
C GLU A 653 13.29 43.52 -7.69
N ARG A 654 12.51 44.40 -8.34
CA ARG A 654 11.05 44.36 -8.30
C ARG A 654 10.49 43.02 -8.81
N VAL A 655 11.04 42.49 -9.89
CA VAL A 655 10.59 41.20 -10.47
C VAL A 655 10.93 40.05 -9.51
N LEU A 656 12.14 40.05 -8.94
CA LEU A 656 12.56 39.05 -7.95
C LEU A 656 11.67 39.06 -6.71
N VAL A 657 11.41 40.25 -6.13
CA VAL A 657 10.54 40.39 -4.96
C VAL A 657 9.12 39.92 -5.27
N ILE A 658 8.52 40.36 -6.38
CA ILE A 658 7.17 39.95 -6.78
C ILE A 658 7.11 38.43 -6.97
N ALA A 659 8.09 37.85 -7.67
CA ALA A 659 8.15 36.42 -7.89
C ALA A 659 8.28 35.64 -6.57
N ASN A 660 9.13 36.10 -5.64
CA ASN A 660 9.30 35.47 -4.33
C ASN A 660 8.04 35.56 -3.47
N VAL A 661 7.31 36.68 -3.51
CA VAL A 661 6.00 36.82 -2.82
C VAL A 661 4.98 35.87 -3.43
N ILE A 662 4.88 35.77 -4.76
CA ILE A 662 3.99 34.82 -5.44
C ILE A 662 4.35 33.38 -5.04
N GLY A 663 5.63 33.03 -5.08
CA GLY A 663 6.14 31.73 -4.66
C GLY A 663 5.81 31.43 -3.19
N LEU A 664 6.00 32.40 -2.30
CA LEU A 664 5.67 32.27 -0.88
C LEU A 664 4.17 32.04 -0.67
N VAL A 665 3.30 32.82 -1.33
CA VAL A 665 1.85 32.63 -1.26
C VAL A 665 1.44 31.24 -1.76
N LEU A 666 2.04 30.78 -2.85
CA LEU A 666 1.80 29.44 -3.40
C LEU A 666 2.19 28.34 -2.41
N ILE A 667 3.40 28.42 -1.84
CA ILE A 667 3.87 27.41 -0.86
C ILE A 667 3.02 27.46 0.41
N LEU A 668 2.70 28.64 0.94
CA LEU A 668 1.85 28.76 2.14
C LEU A 668 0.44 28.21 1.89
N SER A 669 -0.12 28.46 0.70
CA SER A 669 -1.42 27.91 0.29
C SER A 669 -1.39 26.38 0.18
N LEU A 670 -0.35 25.82 -0.44
CA LEU A 670 -0.14 24.37 -0.49
C LEU A 670 0.02 23.79 0.92
N MET A 671 0.87 24.40 1.74
CA MET A 671 1.12 23.94 3.12
C MET A 671 -0.17 23.95 3.95
N LEU A 672 -0.97 25.02 3.87
CA LEU A 672 -2.27 25.08 4.52
C LEU A 672 -3.21 23.99 4.02
N THR A 673 -3.26 23.79 2.69
CA THR A 673 -4.08 22.74 2.06
C THR A 673 -3.72 21.37 2.61
N VAL A 674 -2.44 21.00 2.59
CA VAL A 674 -2.01 19.67 3.03
C VAL A 674 -2.15 19.50 4.55
N ILE A 675 -1.99 20.56 5.36
CA ILE A 675 -2.33 20.52 6.79
C ILE A 675 -3.82 20.23 6.99
N VAL A 676 -4.72 20.88 6.24
CA VAL A 676 -6.16 20.59 6.30
C VAL A 676 -6.44 19.15 5.89
N LEU A 677 -5.76 18.63 4.87
CA LEU A 677 -5.87 17.22 4.49
C LEU A 677 -5.42 16.28 5.63
N ASP A 678 -4.31 16.58 6.29
CA ASP A 678 -3.82 15.81 7.44
C ASP A 678 -4.83 15.84 8.59
N LEU A 679 -5.30 17.01 9.00
CA LEU A 679 -6.29 17.16 10.08
C LEU A 679 -7.55 16.34 9.80
N GLY A 680 -7.96 16.29 8.54
CA GLY A 680 -9.01 15.43 8.05
C GLY A 680 -8.70 13.94 8.21
N LYS A 681 -7.52 13.49 7.77
CA LYS A 681 -7.06 12.09 7.89
C LYS A 681 -6.95 11.62 9.35
N PHE A 682 -6.60 12.52 10.26
CA PHE A 682 -6.53 12.25 11.70
C PHE A 682 -7.89 12.37 12.42
N GLY A 683 -8.98 12.66 11.68
CA GLY A 683 -10.34 12.74 12.23
C GLY A 683 -10.60 13.97 13.09
N TRP A 684 -9.77 15.02 13.00
CA TRP A 684 -9.91 16.25 13.80
C TRP A 684 -10.87 17.25 13.16
N LEU A 685 -11.27 17.03 11.91
CA LEU A 685 -12.28 17.82 11.21
C LEU A 685 -13.60 17.05 11.17
N PRO A 686 -14.67 17.53 11.84
CA PRO A 686 -15.92 16.79 11.99
C PRO A 686 -16.74 16.64 10.70
N PHE A 687 -16.43 17.40 9.65
CA PHE A 687 -17.08 17.36 8.34
C PHE A 687 -16.29 16.56 7.29
N TRP A 688 -15.21 15.89 7.72
CA TRP A 688 -14.33 15.08 6.87
C TRP A 688 -14.74 13.60 6.99
N SER A 689 -15.79 13.21 6.26
CA SER A 689 -16.23 11.82 6.09
C SER A 689 -16.11 11.41 4.64
#